data_AF-A0A937TEV2-F1
#
_entry.id   AF-A0A937TEV2-F1
#
_cell.length_a   1.000
_cell.length_b   1.000
_cell.length_c   1.000
_cell.angle_alpha   90.00
_cell.angle_beta   90.00
_cell.angle_gamma   90.00
#
_symmetry.space_group_name_H-M   'P 1'
#
loop_
_entity.id
_entity.type
_entity.pdbx_description
1 polymer ?
#
loop_
_entity_poly.entity_id
_entity_poly.type
_entity_poly.pdbx_seq_one_letter_code
_entity_poly.pdbx_strand_id
1 'polypeptide(L)'
;MRRAVLIALACWSLCRMAPGQPPGPESIILPTPDTYPHGITSDGTNLWLTNYSTDTLYRLDPTDGTVLGTFPLDVNPSSPRGLAWDGQYLWVATSSWIRQIDPETGLEISFWGGFDTNQQGVAFDGTNLWVASLNTGNISCIDPVSGTVLSQIPSPATSPRGIEYRNGRLWHADSYQDRIYEIDPATGDVLGSFLMPRSGARGLAWHGDRFWMVDKDAAQIIGFPTARSGPHTITAGYVSQGTTMCVFTNTSGSAYTNTHVYMALAQSDTGSQILSRRFFVNGIEHVPLSLDPDEFGQVTADMFIGTVAPGAVITTSVEHIARLWNWTVDVHLEQVGSRDTIDPAITNLYARDEVMYGIHTPYIQAEAEVAVGTESNIFTMAHRIHDHVIESTTYDVDAGWSDAVTVLQQGYASCSGYAYSMIALCRARGIPARFAGGSECRSFEAGSLDTLHHRWVEVFIPGYGWVPFDPTHDDWSDEGQGLRWREVGGQQRAIILRRGGGPNVMGWQYVGRAEHDGGGIDEARSSSWIGMPWTDDGDLDGDGVSNIDDAFAYDRAASADTDGDGMPDDWNSGYTAGHSTSVPPLLADDNDDNDALTDEEEAIAGTDPADANSTLAIRGMEVAGNNLELYWPSASGRVYAVWASTNIGDSSVCEHADIPANPPLNTYTTAIPVVQQFYRVHVALAP
;
A
#
# COMPACT_ATOMS: atom_id res chain seq x y z
N MET A 1 -9.63 -27.43 3.96
CA MET A 1 -8.95 -27.07 5.21
C MET A 1 -8.44 -25.67 5.02
N ARG A 2 -9.24 -24.71 5.49
CA ARG A 2 -9.08 -23.27 5.35
C ARG A 2 -8.91 -22.73 6.78
N ARG A 3 -8.10 -21.69 6.98
CA ARG A 3 -7.63 -21.08 8.26
C ARG A 3 -6.29 -21.65 8.76
N ALA A 4 -5.17 -21.05 8.32
CA ALA A 4 -3.90 -20.89 9.05
C ALA A 4 -2.79 -20.32 8.15
N VAL A 5 -2.95 -19.11 7.59
CA VAL A 5 -1.87 -18.44 6.81
C VAL A 5 -1.70 -16.95 7.19
N LEU A 6 -2.46 -16.43 8.17
CA LEU A 6 -2.71 -14.99 8.31
C LEU A 6 -1.62 -14.14 9.01
N ILE A 7 -0.44 -14.68 9.35
CA ILE A 7 0.31 -14.11 10.49
C ILE A 7 1.76 -13.68 10.16
N ALA A 8 2.34 -14.00 8.99
CA ALA A 8 3.78 -13.74 8.79
C ALA A 8 4.17 -12.30 8.35
N LEU A 9 3.23 -11.46 7.91
CA LEU A 9 3.60 -10.37 7.00
C LEU A 9 3.44 -8.92 7.47
N ALA A 10 2.71 -8.58 8.54
CA ALA A 10 2.66 -7.16 8.95
C ALA A 10 3.90 -6.62 9.70
N CYS A 11 4.99 -7.39 9.78
CA CYS A 11 6.27 -6.91 10.30
C CYS A 11 6.95 -5.89 9.38
N TRP A 12 6.67 -6.00 8.07
CA TRP A 12 7.30 -5.21 7.01
C TRP A 12 7.04 -3.70 7.16
N SER A 13 5.79 -3.34 7.44
CA SER A 13 5.36 -1.94 7.42
C SER A 13 5.73 -1.12 8.68
N LEU A 14 6.36 -1.71 9.71
CA LEU A 14 6.95 -0.96 10.85
C LEU A 14 8.25 -0.24 10.44
N CYS A 15 8.64 -0.44 9.18
CA CYS A 15 9.81 -0.06 8.41
C CYS A 15 10.30 1.39 8.42
N ARG A 16 9.39 2.35 8.64
CA ARG A 16 9.65 3.77 8.38
C ARG A 16 9.56 4.65 9.62
N MET A 17 10.00 4.12 10.75
CA MET A 17 10.50 4.96 11.81
C MET A 17 11.80 5.60 11.32
N ALA A 18 11.85 6.92 11.16
CA ALA A 18 13.14 7.60 11.02
C ALA A 18 14.05 7.15 12.19
N PRO A 19 15.37 6.97 11.99
CA PRO A 19 16.28 6.55 13.06
C PRO A 19 16.04 7.37 14.34
N GLY A 20 15.60 6.70 15.41
CA GLY A 20 15.33 7.32 16.72
C GLY A 20 13.86 7.58 17.10
N GLN A 21 12.87 7.23 16.26
CA GLN A 21 11.46 7.36 16.65
C GLN A 21 11.00 6.21 17.61
N PRO A 22 10.01 6.44 18.51
CA PRO A 22 9.53 5.44 19.48
C PRO A 22 8.58 4.40 18.83
N PRO A 23 8.59 3.11 19.22
CA PRO A 23 7.73 2.08 18.62
C PRO A 23 6.27 2.53 18.50
N GLY A 24 5.61 2.20 17.39
CA GLY A 24 4.23 2.62 17.12
C GLY A 24 3.26 2.21 18.26
N PRO A 25 2.12 2.89 18.42
CA PRO A 25 1.25 2.82 19.61
C PRO A 25 0.73 1.41 19.95
N GLU A 26 0.70 0.49 18.97
CA GLU A 26 0.26 -0.89 19.15
C GLU A 26 1.38 -1.87 19.55
N SER A 27 2.63 -1.38 19.67
CA SER A 27 3.79 -2.20 20.04
C SER A 27 3.80 -2.48 21.53
N ILE A 28 4.18 -3.69 21.91
CA ILE A 28 4.46 -4.06 23.31
C ILE A 28 5.97 -3.94 23.52
N ILE A 29 6.38 -3.24 24.58
CA ILE A 29 7.79 -3.12 24.97
C ILE A 29 7.94 -3.75 26.35
N LEU A 30 8.74 -4.80 26.45
CA LEU A 30 8.97 -5.52 27.71
C LEU A 30 10.45 -5.41 28.10
N PRO A 31 10.78 -5.06 29.36
CA PRO A 31 12.15 -5.06 29.82
C PRO A 31 12.71 -6.49 29.88
N THR A 32 13.99 -6.67 29.56
CA THR A 32 14.64 -7.97 29.77
C THR A 32 15.10 -8.12 31.22
N PRO A 33 15.15 -9.36 31.77
CA PRO A 33 15.56 -9.58 33.16
C PRO A 33 16.99 -9.13 33.49
N ASP A 34 17.85 -9.10 32.48
CA ASP A 34 19.27 -8.74 32.57
C ASP A 34 19.72 -7.90 31.37
N THR A 35 20.92 -7.33 31.48
CA THR A 35 21.60 -6.65 30.38
C THR A 35 22.16 -7.65 29.37
N TYR A 36 22.23 -7.29 28.08
CA TYR A 36 22.75 -8.14 26.99
C TYR A 36 21.86 -9.35 26.56
N PRO A 37 20.55 -9.14 26.34
CA PRO A 37 19.72 -10.15 25.70
C PRO A 37 20.21 -10.46 24.27
N HIS A 38 20.02 -11.68 23.80
CA HIS A 38 20.54 -12.10 22.49
C HIS A 38 19.51 -12.80 21.60
N GLY A 39 19.18 -14.05 21.87
CA GLY A 39 18.23 -14.85 21.10
C GLY A 39 16.89 -14.88 21.78
N ILE A 40 15.83 -14.98 20.97
CA ILE A 40 14.46 -15.13 21.44
C ILE A 40 13.78 -16.20 20.58
N THR A 41 12.88 -16.99 21.17
CA THR A 41 11.97 -17.89 20.43
C THR A 41 10.64 -17.99 21.18
N SER A 42 9.65 -18.68 20.60
CA SER A 42 8.41 -19.00 21.29
C SER A 42 8.12 -20.50 21.25
N ASP A 43 7.62 -21.01 22.39
CA ASP A 43 7.08 -22.37 22.47
C ASP A 43 5.57 -22.44 22.12
N GLY A 44 4.98 -21.30 21.71
CA GLY A 44 3.55 -21.12 21.44
C GLY A 44 2.72 -20.65 22.64
N THR A 45 3.27 -20.73 23.86
CA THR A 45 2.64 -20.25 25.11
C THR A 45 3.44 -19.12 25.76
N ASN A 46 4.77 -19.25 25.78
CA ASN A 46 5.73 -18.36 26.41
C ASN A 46 6.73 -17.83 25.38
N LEU A 47 7.41 -16.75 25.77
CA LEU A 47 8.64 -16.33 25.12
C LEU A 47 9.83 -16.91 25.88
N TRP A 48 10.87 -17.26 25.13
CA TRP A 48 12.13 -17.72 25.69
C TRP A 48 13.25 -16.80 25.25
N LEU A 49 14.15 -16.45 26.16
CA LEU A 49 15.19 -15.45 25.93
C LEU A 49 16.54 -15.95 26.43
N THR A 50 17.57 -15.87 25.59
CA THR A 50 18.95 -16.09 26.03
C THR A 50 19.60 -14.77 26.43
N ASN A 51 20.40 -14.82 27.49
CA ASN A 51 21.28 -13.74 27.87
C ASN A 51 22.73 -14.13 27.65
N TYR A 52 23.40 -13.34 26.81
CA TYR A 52 24.78 -13.59 26.39
C TYR A 52 25.78 -13.49 27.55
N SER A 53 25.55 -12.55 28.47
CA SER A 53 26.52 -12.18 29.50
C SER A 53 26.42 -13.02 30.77
N THR A 54 25.21 -13.49 31.07
CA THR A 54 24.90 -14.26 32.27
C THR A 54 24.78 -15.77 32.01
N ASP A 55 25.03 -16.23 30.78
CA ASP A 55 24.88 -17.64 30.37
C ASP A 55 23.54 -18.23 30.84
N THR A 56 22.44 -17.48 30.69
CA THR A 56 21.14 -17.84 31.27
C THR A 56 20.04 -17.85 30.21
N LEU A 57 19.12 -18.80 30.33
CA LEU A 57 17.87 -18.87 29.59
C LEU A 57 16.72 -18.44 30.50
N TYR A 58 15.87 -17.56 30.01
CA TYR A 58 14.68 -17.06 30.69
C TYR A 58 13.41 -17.53 29.96
N ARG A 59 12.40 -17.94 30.73
CA ARG A 59 11.03 -18.13 30.25
C ARG A 59 10.20 -16.93 30.70
N LEU A 60 9.55 -16.26 29.77
CA LEU A 60 8.84 -15.00 29.99
C LEU A 60 7.37 -15.12 29.59
N ASP A 61 6.51 -14.44 30.34
CA ASP A 61 5.13 -14.21 29.92
C ASP A 61 5.12 -13.20 28.75
N PRO A 62 4.47 -13.53 27.61
CA PRO A 62 4.45 -12.68 26.42
C PRO A 62 3.63 -11.39 26.60
N THR A 63 2.79 -11.29 27.62
CA THR A 63 1.89 -10.14 27.82
C THR A 63 2.56 -9.01 28.61
N ASP A 64 3.34 -9.33 29.63
CA ASP A 64 3.94 -8.36 30.54
C ASP A 64 5.44 -8.56 30.83
N GLY A 65 6.06 -9.61 30.30
CA GLY A 65 7.48 -9.89 30.46
C GLY A 65 7.84 -10.51 31.80
N THR A 66 6.87 -10.93 32.61
CA THR A 66 7.10 -11.60 33.89
C THR A 66 7.99 -12.84 33.71
N VAL A 67 9.01 -12.99 34.55
CA VAL A 67 9.90 -14.16 34.52
C VAL A 67 9.19 -15.37 35.14
N LEU A 68 8.84 -16.35 34.30
CA LEU A 68 8.18 -17.61 34.66
C LEU A 68 9.18 -18.74 34.95
N GLY A 69 10.45 -18.54 34.61
CA GLY A 69 11.53 -19.50 34.84
C GLY A 69 12.90 -18.92 34.49
N THR A 70 13.92 -19.36 35.23
CA THR A 70 15.32 -18.97 35.05
C THR A 70 16.18 -20.22 35.07
N PHE A 71 16.91 -20.47 33.99
CA PHE A 71 17.67 -21.69 33.75
C PHE A 71 19.12 -21.32 33.42
N PRO A 72 20.05 -21.43 34.39
CA PRO A 72 21.47 -21.25 34.13
C PRO A 72 21.98 -22.32 33.16
N LEU A 73 22.72 -21.93 32.14
CA LEU A 73 23.45 -22.85 31.28
C LEU A 73 24.80 -23.16 31.95
N ASP A 74 24.92 -24.34 32.54
CA ASP A 74 26.10 -24.80 33.31
C ASP A 74 27.33 -25.14 32.43
N VAL A 75 27.63 -24.27 31.45
CA VAL A 75 28.69 -24.46 30.46
C VAL A 75 29.45 -23.15 30.28
N ASN A 76 30.58 -23.00 30.97
CA ASN A 76 31.38 -21.78 30.95
C ASN A 76 32.57 -21.86 29.97
N PRO A 77 32.74 -20.91 29.02
CA PRO A 77 31.76 -19.91 28.57
C PRO A 77 30.93 -20.45 27.39
N SER A 78 29.61 -20.33 27.47
CA SER A 78 28.73 -20.72 26.37
C SER A 78 28.35 -19.54 25.49
N SER A 79 28.25 -18.33 26.05
CA SER A 79 27.90 -17.12 25.31
C SER A 79 26.68 -17.38 24.42
N PRO A 80 25.52 -17.72 25.00
CA PRO A 80 24.36 -18.17 24.24
C PRO A 80 23.85 -17.04 23.35
N ARG A 81 23.49 -17.40 22.12
CA ARG A 81 23.08 -16.48 21.05
C ARG A 81 21.69 -16.87 20.59
N GLY A 82 21.55 -17.36 19.36
CA GLY A 82 20.27 -17.79 18.78
C GLY A 82 19.57 -18.87 19.59
N LEU A 83 18.24 -18.89 19.46
CA LEU A 83 17.36 -19.81 20.15
C LEU A 83 16.27 -20.27 19.19
N ALA A 84 15.96 -21.56 19.16
CA ALA A 84 14.85 -22.12 18.39
C ALA A 84 14.06 -23.14 19.22
N TRP A 85 12.78 -23.28 18.90
CA TRP A 85 11.89 -24.29 19.48
C TRP A 85 11.56 -25.36 18.43
N ASP A 86 11.73 -26.65 18.77
CA ASP A 86 11.43 -27.75 17.84
C ASP A 86 10.04 -28.38 18.01
N GLY A 87 9.23 -27.86 18.95
CA GLY A 87 7.97 -28.47 19.38
C GLY A 87 8.08 -29.27 20.68
N GLN A 88 9.30 -29.56 21.15
CA GLN A 88 9.56 -30.33 22.37
C GLN A 88 10.78 -29.82 23.19
N TYR A 89 11.85 -29.41 22.53
CA TYR A 89 13.11 -28.97 23.11
C TYR A 89 13.54 -27.60 22.56
N LEU A 90 14.37 -26.92 23.35
CA LEU A 90 15.00 -25.68 22.95
C LEU A 90 16.39 -25.96 22.35
N TRP A 91 16.68 -25.31 21.23
CA TRP A 91 17.98 -25.37 20.58
C TRP A 91 18.70 -24.04 20.76
N VAL A 92 19.86 -24.07 21.43
CA VAL A 92 20.66 -22.90 21.73
C VAL A 92 21.91 -22.90 20.86
N ALA A 93 22.09 -21.84 20.07
CA ALA A 93 23.34 -21.58 19.37
C ALA A 93 24.32 -20.87 20.30
N THR A 94 25.54 -21.39 20.39
CA THR A 94 26.70 -20.76 21.04
C THR A 94 27.72 -20.36 19.98
N SER A 95 28.89 -19.84 20.33
CA SER A 95 29.91 -19.53 19.31
C SER A 95 30.30 -20.76 18.46
N SER A 96 30.35 -21.94 19.07
CA SER A 96 30.94 -23.14 18.44
C SER A 96 30.09 -24.41 18.54
N TRP A 97 28.99 -24.37 19.29
CA TRP A 97 28.15 -25.52 19.60
C TRP A 97 26.67 -25.19 19.43
N ILE A 98 25.92 -26.17 18.97
CA ILE A 98 24.46 -26.21 19.07
C ILE A 98 24.11 -27.16 20.22
N ARG A 99 23.27 -26.70 21.14
CA ARG A 99 22.88 -27.42 22.36
C ARG A 99 21.38 -27.61 22.41
N GLN A 100 20.94 -28.82 22.73
CA GLN A 100 19.54 -29.16 22.93
C GLN A 100 19.24 -29.16 24.42
N ILE A 101 18.27 -28.36 24.84
CA ILE A 101 17.92 -28.12 26.24
C ILE A 101 16.47 -28.55 26.49
N ASP A 102 16.25 -29.24 27.60
CA ASP A 102 14.92 -29.53 28.12
C ASP A 102 14.30 -28.26 28.73
N PRO A 103 13.17 -27.75 28.20
CA PRO A 103 12.55 -26.53 28.68
C PRO A 103 11.99 -26.65 30.11
N GLU A 104 11.69 -27.86 30.60
CA GLU A 104 11.12 -28.04 31.94
C GLU A 104 12.20 -28.05 33.02
N THR A 105 13.35 -28.64 32.71
CA THR A 105 14.43 -28.84 33.69
C THR A 105 15.62 -27.90 33.48
N GLY A 106 15.77 -27.31 32.30
CA GLY A 106 16.95 -26.55 31.89
C GLY A 106 18.19 -27.42 31.61
N LEU A 107 18.05 -28.75 31.64
CA LEU A 107 19.16 -29.67 31.46
C LEU A 107 19.49 -29.87 29.98
N GLU A 108 20.78 -29.98 29.70
CA GLU A 108 21.26 -30.34 28.36
C GLU A 108 20.99 -31.81 28.05
N ILE A 109 20.31 -32.05 26.93
CA ILE A 109 19.97 -33.38 26.41
C ILE A 109 21.06 -33.87 25.45
N SER A 110 21.51 -32.99 24.57
CA SER A 110 22.53 -33.30 23.56
C SER A 110 23.25 -32.02 23.09
N PHE A 111 24.43 -32.18 22.51
CA PHE A 111 25.15 -31.08 21.87
C PHE A 111 26.07 -31.59 20.75
N TRP A 112 26.31 -30.74 19.76
CA TRP A 112 27.25 -31.00 18.67
C TRP A 112 27.83 -29.67 18.15
N GLY A 113 28.95 -29.73 17.43
CA GLY A 113 29.71 -28.54 17.04
C GLY A 113 30.83 -28.85 16.05
N GLY A 114 31.66 -27.86 15.75
CA GLY A 114 32.86 -28.01 14.91
C GLY A 114 32.69 -27.70 13.43
N PHE A 115 31.53 -27.23 12.98
CA PHE A 115 31.28 -26.76 11.61
C PHE A 115 31.42 -25.23 11.46
N ASP A 116 31.37 -24.47 12.56
CA ASP A 116 31.63 -23.03 12.62
C ASP A 116 32.08 -22.59 14.03
N THR A 117 32.76 -21.46 14.13
CA THR A 117 33.27 -20.83 15.37
C THR A 117 32.63 -19.47 15.68
N ASN A 118 31.65 -19.00 14.89
CA ASN A 118 30.95 -17.74 15.15
C ASN A 118 29.48 -17.76 14.71
N GLN A 119 28.74 -18.74 15.23
CA GLN A 119 27.31 -18.93 14.96
C GLN A 119 26.49 -17.84 15.67
N GLN A 120 25.41 -17.36 15.06
CA GLN A 120 24.65 -16.21 15.56
C GLN A 120 23.20 -16.56 15.86
N GLY A 121 22.46 -17.02 14.85
CA GLY A 121 21.06 -17.39 14.94
C GLY A 121 20.88 -18.89 14.71
N VAL A 122 19.82 -19.46 15.27
CA VAL A 122 19.33 -20.79 14.92
C VAL A 122 17.81 -20.74 14.75
N ALA A 123 17.28 -21.41 13.74
CA ALA A 123 15.84 -21.60 13.49
C ALA A 123 15.54 -23.07 13.23
N PHE A 124 14.29 -23.49 13.41
CA PHE A 124 13.84 -24.86 13.13
C PHE A 124 12.72 -24.89 12.10
N ASP A 125 12.88 -25.66 11.03
CA ASP A 125 11.91 -25.70 9.92
C ASP A 125 10.79 -26.73 10.07
N GLY A 126 10.75 -27.43 11.20
CA GLY A 126 9.90 -28.61 11.43
C GLY A 126 10.63 -29.93 11.23
N THR A 127 11.82 -29.92 10.62
CA THR A 127 12.67 -31.10 10.38
C THR A 127 14.15 -30.85 10.67
N ASN A 128 14.71 -29.74 10.18
CA ASN A 128 16.12 -29.38 10.24
C ASN A 128 16.34 -28.06 10.98
N LEU A 129 17.58 -27.85 11.43
CA LEU A 129 18.02 -26.58 12.00
C LEU A 129 18.72 -25.73 10.94
N TRP A 130 18.46 -24.42 10.98
CA TRP A 130 19.09 -23.42 10.12
C TRP A 130 19.95 -22.51 10.97
N VAL A 131 21.27 -22.52 10.75
CA VAL A 131 22.23 -21.78 11.58
C VAL A 131 22.91 -20.70 10.76
N ALA A 132 22.75 -19.44 11.20
CA ALA A 132 23.39 -18.29 10.58
C ALA A 132 24.78 -18.06 11.17
N SER A 133 25.77 -17.82 10.32
CA SER A 133 27.18 -17.70 10.69
C SER A 133 27.78 -16.35 10.29
N LEU A 134 28.40 -15.66 11.25
CA LEU A 134 29.13 -14.42 10.96
C LEU A 134 30.49 -14.67 10.32
N ASN A 135 31.15 -15.81 10.61
CA ASN A 135 32.48 -16.10 10.08
C ASN A 135 32.45 -16.60 8.63
N THR A 136 31.47 -17.44 8.30
CA THR A 136 31.38 -18.03 6.97
C THR A 136 30.55 -17.19 6.01
N GLY A 137 29.72 -16.28 6.51
CA GLY A 137 28.77 -15.51 5.69
C GLY A 137 27.66 -16.38 5.09
N ASN A 138 27.38 -17.54 5.69
CA ASN A 138 26.40 -18.51 5.20
C ASN A 138 25.32 -18.81 6.25
N ILE A 139 24.19 -19.29 5.75
CA ILE A 139 23.16 -19.97 6.53
C ILE A 139 23.23 -21.45 6.19
N SER A 140 23.44 -22.30 7.20
CA SER A 140 23.63 -23.75 7.02
C SER A 140 22.39 -24.52 7.50
N CYS A 141 21.85 -25.39 6.65
CA CYS A 141 20.82 -26.36 7.03
C CYS A 141 21.51 -27.60 7.63
N ILE A 142 21.07 -28.04 8.80
CA ILE A 142 21.75 -29.05 9.61
C ILE A 142 20.76 -30.08 10.12
N ASP A 143 21.12 -31.36 10.00
CA ASP A 143 20.40 -32.45 10.64
C ASP A 143 20.56 -32.35 12.18
N PRO A 144 19.48 -32.13 12.94
CA PRO A 144 19.54 -31.95 14.39
C PRO A 144 20.02 -33.20 15.13
N VAL A 145 19.91 -34.39 14.54
CA VAL A 145 20.28 -35.67 15.17
C VAL A 145 21.78 -35.91 15.09
N SER A 146 22.37 -35.69 13.91
CA SER A 146 23.78 -36.00 13.67
C SER A 146 24.70 -34.76 13.70
N GLY A 147 24.15 -33.56 13.60
CA GLY A 147 24.90 -32.31 13.44
C GLY A 147 25.54 -32.16 12.05
N THR A 148 25.09 -32.92 11.05
CA THR A 148 25.67 -32.89 9.69
C THR A 148 25.08 -31.74 8.89
N VAL A 149 25.93 -30.94 8.25
CA VAL A 149 25.48 -29.90 7.30
C VAL A 149 24.91 -30.58 6.06
N LEU A 150 23.63 -30.34 5.78
CA LEU A 150 22.88 -30.90 4.65
C LEU A 150 22.99 -30.01 3.40
N SER A 151 22.91 -28.69 3.61
CA SER A 151 23.03 -27.68 2.56
C SER A 151 23.49 -26.35 3.17
N GLN A 152 23.93 -25.43 2.30
CA GLN A 152 24.28 -24.06 2.69
C GLN A 152 23.76 -23.10 1.62
N ILE A 153 23.27 -21.95 2.08
CA ILE A 153 22.90 -20.80 1.26
C ILE A 153 23.68 -19.58 1.73
N PRO A 154 24.00 -18.63 0.84
CA PRO A 154 24.66 -17.39 1.25
C PRO A 154 23.76 -16.58 2.18
N SER A 155 24.35 -15.95 3.20
CA SER A 155 23.65 -14.96 4.01
C SER A 155 23.60 -13.64 3.23
N PRO A 156 22.43 -13.03 3.02
CA PRO A 156 22.34 -11.68 2.47
C PRO A 156 22.81 -10.61 3.48
N ALA A 157 22.87 -10.95 4.77
CA ALA A 157 23.31 -10.05 5.82
C ALA A 157 24.84 -9.86 5.82
N THR A 158 25.27 -8.61 5.90
CA THR A 158 26.67 -8.21 6.13
C THR A 158 27.10 -8.43 7.59
N SER A 159 26.16 -8.32 8.53
CA SER A 159 26.35 -8.63 9.94
C SER A 159 25.19 -9.50 10.46
N PRO A 160 25.17 -10.80 10.07
CA PRO A 160 24.12 -11.76 10.44
C PRO A 160 23.91 -11.84 11.95
N ARG A 161 22.64 -11.88 12.36
CA ARG A 161 22.20 -12.05 13.76
C ARG A 161 21.15 -13.16 13.85
N GLY A 162 19.96 -12.82 14.34
CA GLY A 162 18.86 -13.75 14.50
C GLY A 162 18.39 -14.31 13.18
N ILE A 163 17.91 -15.55 13.25
CA ILE A 163 17.22 -16.20 12.16
C ILE A 163 16.03 -16.93 12.76
N GLU A 164 14.91 -16.93 12.05
CA GLU A 164 13.68 -17.59 12.47
C GLU A 164 13.00 -18.19 11.25
N TYR A 165 12.36 -19.35 11.42
CA TYR A 165 11.67 -20.02 10.32
C TYR A 165 10.17 -19.90 10.50
N ARG A 166 9.48 -19.44 9.46
CA ARG A 166 8.03 -19.31 9.49
C ARG A 166 7.43 -19.43 8.10
N ASN A 167 6.34 -20.21 8.01
CA ASN A 167 5.54 -20.35 6.78
C ASN A 167 6.37 -20.71 5.53
N GLY A 168 7.36 -21.59 5.65
CA GLY A 168 8.19 -21.99 4.51
C GLY A 168 9.38 -21.05 4.23
N ARG A 169 9.57 -20.00 5.02
CA ARG A 169 10.56 -18.94 4.79
C ARG A 169 11.52 -18.78 5.95
N LEU A 170 12.74 -18.33 5.65
CA LEU A 170 13.71 -17.90 6.65
C LEU A 170 13.68 -16.39 6.76
N TRP A 171 13.61 -15.90 8.00
CA TRP A 171 13.65 -14.48 8.34
C TRP A 171 14.97 -14.19 9.02
N HIS A 172 15.79 -13.32 8.44
CA HIS A 172 17.18 -13.15 8.85
C HIS A 172 17.55 -11.69 9.12
N ALA A 173 18.07 -11.40 10.31
CA ALA A 173 18.45 -10.07 10.75
C ALA A 173 19.89 -9.71 10.35
N ASP A 174 20.07 -8.51 9.80
CA ASP A 174 21.34 -7.82 9.62
C ASP A 174 21.43 -6.58 10.52
N SER A 175 22.33 -6.65 11.49
CA SER A 175 22.55 -5.57 12.46
C SER A 175 23.42 -4.41 11.98
N TYR A 176 24.00 -4.50 10.78
CA TYR A 176 24.82 -3.42 10.21
C TYR A 176 24.04 -2.61 9.18
N GLN A 177 23.27 -3.30 8.34
CA GLN A 177 22.34 -2.66 7.40
C GLN A 177 21.02 -2.26 8.07
N ASP A 178 20.81 -2.67 9.33
CA ASP A 178 19.54 -2.55 10.05
C ASP A 178 18.38 -3.06 9.20
N ARG A 179 18.47 -4.31 8.73
CA ARG A 179 17.51 -4.94 7.80
C ARG A 179 17.12 -6.35 8.20
N ILE A 180 15.88 -6.71 7.93
CA ILE A 180 15.39 -8.09 8.03
C ILE A 180 15.11 -8.60 6.61
N TYR A 181 15.68 -9.74 6.27
CA TYR A 181 15.53 -10.41 4.98
C TYR A 181 14.56 -11.59 5.08
N GLU A 182 13.65 -11.70 4.12
CA GLU A 182 12.87 -12.91 3.84
C GLU A 182 13.62 -13.71 2.76
N ILE A 183 13.95 -14.97 3.06
CA ILE A 183 14.80 -15.80 2.22
C ILE A 183 14.06 -17.09 1.86
N ASP A 184 14.15 -17.48 0.58
CA ASP A 184 13.74 -18.81 0.16
C ASP A 184 14.79 -19.84 0.63
N PRO A 185 14.46 -20.77 1.55
CA PRO A 185 15.42 -21.74 2.05
C PRO A 185 15.91 -22.73 0.97
N ALA A 186 15.17 -22.91 -0.13
CA ALA A 186 15.55 -23.86 -1.18
C ALA A 186 16.64 -23.31 -2.11
N THR A 187 16.62 -22.01 -2.39
CA THR A 187 17.54 -21.38 -3.35
C THR A 187 18.54 -20.42 -2.70
N GLY A 188 18.18 -19.82 -1.56
CA GLY A 188 18.92 -18.73 -0.95
C GLY A 188 18.55 -17.35 -1.49
N ASP A 189 17.55 -17.27 -2.38
CA ASP A 189 17.11 -16.00 -2.95
C ASP A 189 16.45 -15.13 -1.87
N VAL A 190 16.78 -13.84 -1.89
CA VAL A 190 16.08 -12.84 -1.09
C VAL A 190 14.75 -12.56 -1.76
N LEU A 191 13.67 -12.98 -1.12
CA LEU A 191 12.30 -12.74 -1.57
C LEU A 191 11.80 -11.36 -1.17
N GLY A 192 12.52 -10.69 -0.28
CA GLY A 192 12.11 -9.42 0.28
C GLY A 192 12.97 -8.97 1.45
N SER A 193 12.88 -7.68 1.78
CA SER A 193 13.48 -7.16 3.01
C SER A 193 12.82 -5.87 3.45
N PHE A 194 12.91 -5.58 4.74
CA PHE A 194 12.48 -4.31 5.32
C PHE A 194 13.55 -3.81 6.29
N LEU A 195 13.58 -2.51 6.57
CA LEU A 195 14.45 -1.95 7.60
C LEU A 195 14.07 -2.55 8.97
N MET A 196 14.95 -2.47 9.95
CA MET A 196 14.62 -2.80 11.34
C MET A 196 13.99 -1.58 12.01
N PRO A 197 12.93 -1.74 12.84
CA PRO A 197 12.30 -0.60 13.51
C PRO A 197 13.27 0.15 14.43
N ARG A 198 14.32 -0.53 14.87
CA ARG A 198 15.44 0.01 15.65
C ARG A 198 16.75 -0.64 15.24
N SER A 199 17.83 0.13 15.30
CA SER A 199 19.17 -0.35 15.05
C SER A 199 19.60 -1.40 16.08
N GLY A 200 20.39 -2.39 15.66
CA GLY A 200 21.03 -3.32 16.60
C GLY A 200 20.17 -4.50 17.06
N ALA A 201 19.11 -4.85 16.32
CA ALA A 201 18.32 -6.05 16.59
C ALA A 201 19.19 -7.31 16.62
N ARG A 202 18.89 -8.23 17.55
CA ARG A 202 19.57 -9.54 17.62
C ARG A 202 18.64 -10.70 17.28
N GLY A 203 17.89 -11.20 18.25
CA GLY A 203 16.98 -12.34 18.06
C GLY A 203 15.65 -11.92 17.45
N LEU A 204 15.03 -12.86 16.75
CA LEU A 204 13.73 -12.74 16.09
C LEU A 204 12.83 -13.90 16.55
N ALA A 205 11.55 -13.66 16.78
CA ALA A 205 10.57 -14.70 17.05
C ALA A 205 9.17 -14.28 16.63
N TRP A 206 8.27 -15.23 16.42
CA TRP A 206 6.84 -14.97 16.36
C TRP A 206 6.09 -15.64 17.49
N HIS A 207 5.16 -14.91 18.10
CA HIS A 207 4.28 -15.40 19.15
C HIS A 207 2.89 -14.79 18.99
N GLY A 208 1.88 -15.65 18.84
CA GLY A 208 0.52 -15.20 18.53
C GLY A 208 0.47 -14.39 17.23
N ASP A 209 -0.18 -13.23 17.31
CA ASP A 209 -0.29 -12.21 16.27
C ASP A 209 0.85 -11.17 16.34
N ARG A 210 2.00 -11.52 16.93
CA ARG A 210 3.10 -10.59 17.13
C ARG A 210 4.43 -11.14 16.65
N PHE A 211 5.23 -10.22 16.11
CA PHE A 211 6.64 -10.39 15.82
C PHE A 211 7.47 -9.74 16.90
N TRP A 212 8.39 -10.51 17.46
CA TRP A 212 9.22 -10.12 18.56
C TRP A 212 10.66 -9.97 18.10
N MET A 213 11.30 -8.89 18.56
CA MET A 213 12.73 -8.67 18.37
C MET A 213 13.42 -8.36 19.69
N VAL A 214 14.70 -8.72 19.77
CA VAL A 214 15.59 -8.29 20.84
C VAL A 214 16.24 -6.97 20.49
N ASP A 215 15.97 -5.93 21.28
CA ASP A 215 16.70 -4.67 21.27
C ASP A 215 17.76 -4.73 22.37
N LYS A 216 18.99 -5.08 21.95
CA LYS A 216 20.13 -5.25 22.85
C LYS A 216 20.49 -3.93 23.56
N ASP A 217 20.40 -2.80 22.86
CA ASP A 217 20.99 -1.55 23.32
C ASP A 217 20.11 -0.90 24.39
N ALA A 218 18.80 -1.12 24.32
CA ALA A 218 17.84 -0.73 25.36
C ALA A 218 17.54 -1.84 26.40
N ALA A 219 18.14 -3.04 26.26
CA ALA A 219 17.86 -4.19 27.12
C ALA A 219 16.36 -4.49 27.25
N GLN A 220 15.71 -4.62 26.09
CA GLN A 220 14.27 -4.86 25.99
C GLN A 220 13.96 -5.82 24.85
N ILE A 221 12.74 -6.38 24.87
CA ILE A 221 12.15 -7.06 23.73
C ILE A 221 10.92 -6.27 23.28
N ILE A 222 10.71 -6.22 21.96
CA ILE A 222 9.64 -5.43 21.37
C ILE A 222 8.77 -6.36 20.52
N GLY A 223 7.48 -6.40 20.83
CA GLY A 223 6.46 -7.19 20.16
C GLY A 223 5.56 -6.32 19.29
N PHE A 224 5.69 -6.45 17.99
CA PHE A 224 4.91 -5.70 17.02
C PHE A 224 3.75 -6.52 16.45
N PRO A 225 2.57 -5.94 16.20
CA PRO A 225 1.45 -6.65 15.60
C PRO A 225 1.78 -7.15 14.18
N THR A 226 1.28 -8.33 13.83
CA THR A 226 1.48 -8.99 12.53
C THR A 226 0.28 -8.88 11.57
N ALA A 227 -0.76 -8.15 11.95
CA ALA A 227 -1.88 -7.78 11.08
C ALA A 227 -2.07 -6.26 11.12
N ARG A 228 -2.25 -5.64 9.95
CA ARG A 228 -2.68 -4.23 9.80
C ARG A 228 -4.10 -4.16 9.24
N SER A 229 -4.79 -3.07 9.53
CA SER A 229 -6.01 -2.66 8.85
C SER A 229 -5.65 -2.01 7.50
N GLY A 230 -5.82 -2.75 6.39
CA GLY A 230 -5.74 -2.22 5.03
C GLY A 230 -4.41 -2.47 4.29
N PRO A 231 -4.42 -2.39 2.93
CA PRO A 231 -3.27 -2.70 2.07
C PRO A 231 -2.22 -1.58 1.94
N HIS A 232 -2.49 -0.38 2.48
CA HIS A 232 -1.65 0.80 2.33
C HIS A 232 -1.05 1.26 3.66
N THR A 233 0.21 1.73 3.64
CA THR A 233 0.79 2.50 4.74
C THR A 233 0.88 3.96 4.34
N ILE A 234 0.35 4.87 5.15
CA ILE A 234 0.37 6.32 4.93
C ILE A 234 1.28 6.98 5.98
N THR A 235 2.11 7.95 5.58
CA THR A 235 2.87 8.81 6.50
C THR A 235 2.11 10.09 6.82
N ALA A 236 2.55 10.85 7.82
CA ALA A 236 2.05 12.20 8.04
C ALA A 236 2.20 13.05 6.76
N GLY A 237 1.13 13.75 6.38
CA GLY A 237 1.06 14.61 5.20
C GLY A 237 1.43 16.06 5.45
N TYR A 238 1.47 16.86 4.38
CA TYR A 238 1.67 18.31 4.41
C TYR A 238 0.84 18.97 3.29
N VAL A 239 0.52 20.25 3.47
CA VAL A 239 -0.18 21.05 2.45
C VAL A 239 0.84 21.70 1.51
N SER A 240 0.57 21.66 0.21
CA SER A 240 1.38 22.32 -0.80
C SER A 240 0.50 23.04 -1.82
N GLN A 241 0.98 24.20 -2.28
CA GLN A 241 0.44 24.87 -3.45
C GLN A 241 1.29 24.51 -4.67
N GLY A 242 0.63 23.99 -5.69
CA GLY A 242 1.20 23.66 -6.98
C GLY A 242 0.66 24.56 -8.07
N THR A 243 1.51 24.90 -9.03
CA THR A 243 1.12 25.57 -10.28
C THR A 243 1.62 24.72 -11.43
N THR A 244 0.71 24.20 -12.25
CA THR A 244 1.05 23.52 -13.50
C THR A 244 0.76 24.45 -14.67
N MET A 245 1.75 24.66 -15.53
CA MET A 245 1.74 25.65 -16.59
C MET A 245 2.06 25.02 -17.95
N CYS A 246 1.31 25.45 -18.97
CA CYS A 246 1.64 25.25 -20.37
C CYS A 246 1.83 26.59 -21.07
N VAL A 247 2.91 26.71 -21.84
CA VAL A 247 3.19 27.87 -22.69
C VAL A 247 3.15 27.40 -24.13
N PHE A 248 2.26 27.99 -24.92
CA PHE A 248 2.12 27.69 -26.33
C PHE A 248 2.43 28.94 -27.17
N THR A 249 3.20 28.74 -28.25
CA THR A 249 3.54 29.79 -29.20
C THR A 249 3.00 29.44 -30.59
N ASN A 250 2.27 30.37 -31.23
CA ASN A 250 1.89 30.22 -32.62
C ASN A 250 3.10 30.49 -33.52
N THR A 251 3.76 29.45 -34.02
CA THR A 251 4.92 29.57 -34.91
C THR A 251 4.55 29.61 -36.39
N SER A 252 3.26 29.49 -36.71
CA SER A 252 2.79 29.59 -38.09
C SER A 252 2.80 31.04 -38.59
N GLY A 253 2.80 31.20 -39.92
CA GLY A 253 2.65 32.51 -40.55
C GLY A 253 1.22 33.05 -40.57
N SER A 254 0.26 32.42 -39.89
CA SER A 254 -1.17 32.78 -39.93
C SER A 254 -1.81 32.74 -38.54
N ALA A 255 -2.88 33.51 -38.35
CA ALA A 255 -3.59 33.51 -37.08
C ALA A 255 -4.39 32.21 -36.94
N TYR A 256 -4.41 31.66 -35.72
CA TYR A 256 -5.40 30.64 -35.36
C TYR A 256 -6.67 31.32 -34.94
N THR A 257 -7.82 30.76 -35.32
CA THR A 257 -9.12 31.39 -35.05
C THR A 257 -9.96 30.63 -34.02
N ASN A 258 -9.64 29.35 -33.79
CA ASN A 258 -10.30 28.49 -32.83
C ASN A 258 -9.28 27.68 -32.03
N THR A 259 -8.62 28.34 -31.08
CA THR A 259 -7.61 27.72 -30.22
C THR A 259 -8.19 27.31 -28.87
N HIS A 260 -8.00 26.04 -28.53
CA HIS A 260 -8.28 25.45 -27.22
C HIS A 260 -6.97 25.00 -26.60
N VAL A 261 -6.84 25.16 -25.29
CA VAL A 261 -5.72 24.59 -24.52
C VAL A 261 -6.30 23.70 -23.44
N TYR A 262 -6.04 22.41 -23.56
CA TYR A 262 -6.50 21.41 -22.61
C TYR A 262 -5.45 21.19 -21.53
N MET A 263 -5.86 21.22 -20.26
CA MET A 263 -5.00 20.99 -19.09
C MET A 263 -5.49 19.77 -18.33
N ALA A 264 -4.63 18.77 -18.13
CA ALA A 264 -4.95 17.62 -17.30
C ALA A 264 -5.03 18.05 -15.84
N LEU A 265 -6.09 17.61 -15.14
CA LEU A 265 -6.30 17.97 -13.74
C LEU A 265 -5.93 16.81 -12.83
N ALA A 266 -5.09 17.10 -11.84
CA ALA A 266 -4.86 16.16 -10.75
C ALA A 266 -6.16 15.91 -9.99
N GLN A 267 -6.37 14.67 -9.56
CA GLN A 267 -7.51 14.23 -8.76
C GLN A 267 -7.00 13.69 -7.42
N SER A 268 -7.86 13.72 -6.39
CA SER A 268 -7.58 13.09 -5.12
C SER A 268 -7.36 11.58 -5.31
N ASP A 269 -6.44 11.01 -4.56
CA ASP A 269 -6.08 9.60 -4.60
C ASP A 269 -5.38 9.15 -3.31
N THR A 270 -4.88 7.91 -3.31
CA THR A 270 -4.20 7.30 -2.16
C THR A 270 -2.99 8.10 -1.64
N GLY A 271 -2.41 9.01 -2.43
CA GLY A 271 -1.26 9.83 -2.05
C GLY A 271 -1.55 11.32 -1.89
N SER A 272 -2.76 11.77 -2.23
CA SER A 272 -3.09 13.20 -2.26
C SER A 272 -4.57 13.50 -2.13
N GLN A 273 -4.90 14.63 -1.53
CA GLN A 273 -6.25 15.23 -1.55
C GLN A 273 -6.15 16.60 -2.21
N ILE A 274 -6.98 16.85 -3.23
CA ILE A 274 -7.03 18.14 -3.92
C ILE A 274 -8.07 19.02 -3.24
N LEU A 275 -7.63 20.11 -2.62
CA LEU A 275 -8.51 21.02 -1.87
C LEU A 275 -9.13 22.09 -2.76
N SER A 276 -8.38 22.59 -3.76
CA SER A 276 -8.90 23.62 -4.65
C SER A 276 -8.14 23.72 -5.95
N ARG A 277 -8.77 24.36 -6.95
CA ARG A 277 -8.18 24.65 -8.26
C ARG A 277 -8.59 26.04 -8.75
N ARG A 278 -7.66 26.74 -9.39
CA ARG A 278 -7.89 28.02 -10.10
C ARG A 278 -7.20 28.00 -11.45
N PHE A 279 -7.83 28.57 -12.45
CA PHE A 279 -7.36 28.52 -13.82
C PHE A 279 -7.00 29.91 -14.33
N PHE A 280 -5.93 30.01 -15.10
CA PHE A 280 -5.45 31.29 -15.60
C PHE A 280 -5.07 31.22 -17.07
N VAL A 281 -5.31 32.31 -17.78
CA VAL A 281 -4.80 32.58 -19.13
C VAL A 281 -4.06 33.91 -19.10
N ASN A 282 -2.76 33.89 -19.45
CA ASN A 282 -1.85 35.04 -19.40
C ASN A 282 -1.86 35.76 -18.04
N GLY A 283 -1.95 34.97 -16.95
CA GLY A 283 -1.99 35.48 -15.58
C GLY A 283 -3.33 36.10 -15.15
N ILE A 284 -4.36 36.02 -15.99
CA ILE A 284 -5.72 36.46 -15.65
C ILE A 284 -6.57 35.24 -15.36
N GLU A 285 -7.27 35.25 -14.23
CA GLU A 285 -8.18 34.17 -13.83
C GLU A 285 -9.24 33.94 -14.91
N HIS A 286 -9.47 32.68 -15.21
CA HIS A 286 -10.26 32.22 -16.33
C HIS A 286 -11.16 31.07 -15.88
N VAL A 287 -12.36 31.02 -16.44
CA VAL A 287 -13.30 29.93 -16.21
C VAL A 287 -13.18 28.97 -17.40
N PRO A 288 -12.80 27.69 -17.19
CA PRO A 288 -12.77 26.71 -18.26
C PRO A 288 -14.11 26.62 -18.97
N LEU A 289 -14.08 26.35 -20.28
CA LEU A 289 -15.29 26.13 -21.07
C LEU A 289 -16.02 24.85 -20.62
N SER A 290 -15.26 23.80 -20.31
CA SER A 290 -15.76 22.57 -19.71
C SER A 290 -14.69 21.85 -18.89
N LEU A 291 -15.16 20.90 -18.07
CA LEU A 291 -14.38 20.02 -17.21
C LEU A 291 -14.91 18.59 -17.35
N ASP A 292 -14.68 17.99 -18.51
CA ASP A 292 -15.30 16.71 -18.84
C ASP A 292 -14.35 15.54 -18.53
N PRO A 293 -14.80 14.51 -17.80
CA PRO A 293 -14.06 13.28 -17.65
C PRO A 293 -14.04 12.50 -18.98
N ASP A 294 -12.90 11.90 -19.30
CA ASP A 294 -12.81 10.95 -20.42
C ASP A 294 -13.28 9.54 -20.00
N GLU A 295 -13.16 8.57 -20.91
CA GLU A 295 -13.54 7.18 -20.64
C GLU A 295 -12.73 6.49 -19.52
N PHE A 296 -11.61 7.09 -19.10
CA PHE A 296 -10.78 6.61 -17.99
C PHE A 296 -11.06 7.34 -16.68
N GLY A 297 -12.04 8.25 -16.66
CA GLY A 297 -12.34 9.12 -15.53
C GLY A 297 -11.38 10.31 -15.39
N GLN A 298 -10.46 10.50 -16.34
CA GLN A 298 -9.53 11.63 -16.29
C GLN A 298 -10.24 12.93 -16.64
N VAL A 299 -10.31 13.85 -15.69
CA VAL A 299 -10.86 15.19 -15.93
C VAL A 299 -9.83 16.09 -16.59
N THR A 300 -10.27 16.82 -17.61
CA THR A 300 -9.45 17.79 -18.36
C THR A 300 -10.18 19.12 -18.44
N ALA A 301 -9.47 20.23 -18.20
CA ALA A 301 -10.00 21.57 -18.38
C ALA A 301 -9.79 22.07 -19.81
N ASP A 302 -10.86 22.48 -20.48
CA ASP A 302 -10.81 23.17 -21.77
C ASP A 302 -10.69 24.69 -21.57
N MET A 303 -9.50 25.24 -21.84
CA MET A 303 -9.23 26.67 -21.81
C MET A 303 -9.43 27.27 -23.21
N PHE A 304 -10.61 27.80 -23.49
CA PHE A 304 -10.89 28.43 -24.78
C PHE A 304 -10.18 29.79 -24.92
N ILE A 305 -9.23 29.85 -25.86
CA ILE A 305 -8.42 31.06 -26.12
C ILE A 305 -9.00 31.86 -27.30
N GLY A 306 -9.63 31.18 -28.26
CA GLY A 306 -10.13 31.80 -29.48
C GLY A 306 -9.01 32.15 -30.45
N THR A 307 -8.83 33.43 -30.77
CA THR A 307 -7.90 33.86 -31.83
C THR A 307 -6.49 34.11 -31.30
N VAL A 308 -5.48 33.52 -31.94
CA VAL A 308 -4.07 33.66 -31.57
C VAL A 308 -3.26 34.14 -32.78
N ALA A 309 -2.71 35.35 -32.70
CA ALA A 309 -1.94 35.95 -33.78
C ALA A 309 -0.62 35.19 -34.05
N PRO A 310 -0.07 35.27 -35.28
CA PRO A 310 1.27 34.77 -35.59
C PRO A 310 2.32 35.30 -34.61
N GLY A 311 3.14 34.41 -34.03
CA GLY A 311 4.18 34.74 -33.07
C GLY A 311 3.69 35.11 -31.66
N ALA A 312 2.38 35.07 -31.40
CA ALA A 312 1.86 35.30 -30.05
C ALA A 312 2.17 34.10 -29.14
N VAL A 313 2.46 34.41 -27.88
CA VAL A 313 2.70 33.45 -26.80
C VAL A 313 1.50 33.51 -25.86
N ILE A 314 0.92 32.35 -25.56
CA ILE A 314 -0.16 32.19 -24.60
C ILE A 314 0.33 31.29 -23.47
N THR A 315 0.13 31.74 -22.24
CA THR A 315 0.42 30.97 -21.04
C THR A 315 -0.89 30.55 -20.40
N THR A 316 -1.12 29.26 -20.24
CA THR A 316 -2.23 28.73 -19.43
C THR A 316 -1.65 28.07 -18.18
N SER A 317 -2.35 28.23 -17.06
CA SER A 317 -1.95 27.56 -15.82
C SER A 317 -3.13 27.13 -14.98
N VAL A 318 -2.93 26.04 -14.25
CA VAL A 318 -3.80 25.56 -13.19
C VAL A 318 -3.01 25.67 -11.89
N GLU A 319 -3.50 26.51 -10.99
CA GLU A 319 -3.05 26.53 -9.60
C GLU A 319 -3.94 25.57 -8.81
N HIS A 320 -3.34 24.77 -7.93
CA HIS A 320 -4.07 23.88 -7.05
C HIS A 320 -3.44 23.87 -5.66
N ILE A 321 -4.28 23.69 -4.65
CA ILE A 321 -3.83 23.34 -3.30
C ILE A 321 -4.14 21.87 -3.08
N ALA A 322 -3.15 21.15 -2.57
CA ALA A 322 -3.30 19.75 -2.26
C ALA A 322 -2.64 19.42 -0.91
N ARG A 323 -3.28 18.53 -0.15
CA ARG A 323 -2.61 17.76 0.89
C ARG A 323 -1.91 16.60 0.22
N LEU A 324 -0.63 16.41 0.53
CA LEU A 324 0.21 15.36 -0.03
C LEU A 324 0.80 14.54 1.11
N TRP A 325 0.87 13.23 0.94
CA TRP A 325 1.51 12.33 1.89
C TRP A 325 2.23 11.20 1.16
N ASN A 326 3.21 10.59 1.83
CA ASN A 326 3.82 9.39 1.28
C ASN A 326 2.94 8.20 1.63
N TRP A 327 2.87 7.25 0.70
CA TRP A 327 2.20 5.99 0.93
C TRP A 327 2.97 4.83 0.29
N THR A 328 2.71 3.62 0.77
CA THR A 328 3.27 2.37 0.23
C THR A 328 2.16 1.31 0.18
N VAL A 329 2.18 0.43 -0.83
CA VAL A 329 1.38 -0.80 -0.83
C VAL A 329 2.25 -1.94 -0.33
N ASP A 330 1.77 -2.70 0.66
CA ASP A 330 2.42 -3.92 1.12
C ASP A 330 1.65 -5.13 0.56
N VAL A 331 2.15 -5.71 -0.54
CA VAL A 331 1.43 -6.77 -1.25
C VAL A 331 1.79 -8.14 -0.68
N HIS A 332 0.79 -8.84 -0.15
CA HIS A 332 0.90 -10.21 0.33
C HIS A 332 0.48 -11.18 -0.78
N LEU A 333 1.45 -11.91 -1.33
CA LEU A 333 1.26 -12.75 -2.52
C LEU A 333 0.11 -13.75 -2.38
N GLU A 334 -0.11 -14.30 -1.18
CA GLU A 334 -1.18 -15.26 -0.91
C GLU A 334 -2.58 -14.64 -0.81
N GLN A 335 -2.67 -13.32 -0.66
CA GLN A 335 -3.93 -12.56 -0.60
C GLN A 335 -4.29 -11.97 -1.97
N VAL A 336 -3.35 -11.93 -2.91
CA VAL A 336 -3.61 -11.50 -4.29
C VAL A 336 -4.66 -12.41 -4.90
N GLY A 337 -5.81 -11.81 -5.25
CA GLY A 337 -6.90 -12.53 -5.90
C GLY A 337 -6.53 -13.00 -7.32
N SER A 338 -7.30 -13.95 -7.84
CA SER A 338 -7.12 -14.43 -9.21
C SER A 338 -7.62 -13.41 -10.24
N ARG A 339 -7.13 -13.48 -11.48
CA ARG A 339 -7.56 -12.59 -12.57
C ARG A 339 -9.07 -12.56 -12.78
N ASP A 340 -9.72 -13.69 -12.59
CA ASP A 340 -11.16 -13.84 -12.81
C ASP A 340 -12.02 -13.10 -11.75
N THR A 341 -11.40 -12.54 -10.69
CA THR A 341 -12.10 -11.70 -9.71
C THR A 341 -12.00 -10.21 -10.02
N ILE A 342 -11.31 -9.80 -11.09
CA ILE A 342 -11.26 -8.41 -11.52
C ILE A 342 -12.58 -8.06 -12.21
N ASP A 343 -13.11 -6.88 -11.91
CA ASP A 343 -14.27 -6.36 -12.63
C ASP A 343 -14.03 -6.39 -14.16
N PRO A 344 -14.93 -7.01 -14.95
CA PRO A 344 -14.84 -7.00 -16.40
C PRO A 344 -14.73 -5.59 -17.00
N ALA A 345 -15.34 -4.57 -16.41
CA ALA A 345 -15.22 -3.17 -16.87
C ALA A 345 -13.77 -2.68 -16.80
N ILE A 346 -13.07 -2.95 -15.69
CA ILE A 346 -11.65 -2.62 -15.53
C ILE A 346 -10.82 -3.38 -16.57
N THR A 347 -11.07 -4.68 -16.72
CA THR A 347 -10.31 -5.51 -17.67
C THR A 347 -10.53 -5.07 -19.11
N ASN A 348 -11.78 -4.83 -19.52
CA ASN A 348 -12.12 -4.41 -20.87
C ASN A 348 -11.50 -3.06 -21.24
N LEU A 349 -11.40 -2.15 -20.28
CA LEU A 349 -10.84 -0.82 -20.51
C LEU A 349 -9.31 -0.81 -20.44
N TYR A 350 -8.73 -1.47 -19.44
CA TYR A 350 -7.30 -1.35 -19.11
C TYR A 350 -6.45 -2.55 -19.51
N ALA A 351 -7.02 -3.57 -20.18
CA ALA A 351 -6.27 -4.65 -20.84
C ALA A 351 -6.36 -4.61 -22.38
N ARG A 352 -7.01 -3.59 -22.96
CA ARG A 352 -7.18 -3.45 -24.42
C ARG A 352 -5.92 -2.93 -25.12
N ASP A 353 -5.83 -3.20 -26.42
CA ASP A 353 -4.74 -2.69 -27.27
C ASP A 353 -4.94 -1.23 -27.66
N GLU A 354 -3.84 -0.51 -27.82
CA GLU A 354 -3.80 0.89 -28.27
C GLU A 354 -2.51 1.18 -29.05
N VAL A 355 -2.46 2.34 -29.73
CA VAL A 355 -1.41 2.65 -30.70
C VAL A 355 0.02 2.60 -30.14
N MET A 356 0.22 2.88 -28.84
CA MET A 356 1.55 2.84 -28.22
C MET A 356 1.92 1.47 -27.64
N TYR A 357 1.01 0.49 -27.64
CA TYR A 357 1.23 -0.80 -26.97
C TYR A 357 1.44 -1.95 -27.97
N GLY A 358 0.62 -2.06 -29.01
CA GLY A 358 0.76 -3.10 -30.03
C GLY A 358 0.70 -4.53 -29.46
N ILE A 359 -0.21 -4.78 -28.51
CA ILE A 359 -0.23 -6.01 -27.70
C ILE A 359 -0.48 -7.27 -28.53
N HIS A 360 -1.09 -7.14 -29.71
CA HIS A 360 -1.37 -8.26 -30.61
C HIS A 360 -0.22 -8.62 -31.56
N THR A 361 0.89 -7.87 -31.52
CA THR A 361 2.05 -8.20 -32.36
C THR A 361 2.72 -9.50 -31.88
N PRO A 362 3.24 -10.35 -32.79
CA PRO A 362 3.95 -11.57 -32.41
C PRO A 362 5.15 -11.31 -31.50
N TYR A 363 5.79 -10.14 -31.64
CA TYR A 363 6.92 -9.74 -30.84
C TYR A 363 6.53 -9.48 -29.38
N ILE A 364 5.54 -8.63 -29.12
CA ILE A 364 5.06 -8.34 -27.75
C ILE A 364 4.51 -9.60 -27.07
N GLN A 365 3.78 -10.45 -27.82
CA GLN A 365 3.29 -11.73 -27.29
C GLN A 365 4.43 -12.65 -26.85
N ALA A 366 5.52 -12.73 -27.62
CA ALA A 366 6.68 -13.55 -27.29
C ALA A 366 7.46 -12.99 -26.08
N GLU A 367 7.71 -11.67 -26.05
CA GLU A 367 8.37 -11.00 -24.93
C GLU A 367 7.58 -11.19 -23.63
N ALA A 368 6.25 -11.05 -23.67
CA ALA A 368 5.40 -11.22 -22.49
C ALA A 368 5.38 -12.68 -21.99
N GLU A 369 5.49 -13.66 -22.89
CA GLU A 369 5.62 -15.08 -22.52
C GLU A 369 6.98 -15.37 -21.86
N VAL A 370 8.07 -14.78 -22.38
CA VAL A 370 9.41 -14.90 -21.79
C VAL A 370 9.45 -14.29 -20.38
N ALA A 371 8.95 -13.06 -20.23
CA ALA A 371 8.97 -12.35 -18.96
C ALA A 371 8.19 -13.11 -17.88
N VAL A 372 6.97 -13.55 -18.17
CA VAL A 372 6.11 -14.19 -17.18
C VAL A 372 6.47 -15.66 -16.92
N GLY A 373 6.81 -16.42 -17.97
CA GLY A 373 7.00 -17.85 -17.90
C GLY A 373 5.73 -18.59 -17.43
N THR A 374 5.86 -19.45 -16.42
CA THR A 374 4.76 -20.26 -15.88
C THR A 374 4.06 -19.63 -14.66
N GLU A 375 4.38 -18.37 -14.32
CA GLU A 375 3.77 -17.69 -13.18
C GLU A 375 2.26 -17.43 -13.40
N SER A 376 1.51 -17.48 -12.31
CA SER A 376 0.05 -17.26 -12.29
C SER A 376 -0.40 -16.20 -11.29
N ASN A 377 0.43 -15.83 -10.31
CA ASN A 377 0.16 -14.74 -9.40
C ASN A 377 0.36 -13.39 -10.14
N ILE A 378 -0.71 -12.60 -10.28
CA ILE A 378 -0.70 -11.37 -11.10
C ILE A 378 0.37 -10.37 -10.66
N PHE A 379 0.56 -10.20 -9.35
CA PHE A 379 1.56 -9.29 -8.83
C PHE A 379 2.97 -9.77 -9.17
N THR A 380 3.24 -11.07 -9.01
CA THR A 380 4.52 -11.67 -9.43
C THR A 380 4.73 -11.59 -10.94
N MET A 381 3.67 -11.77 -11.75
CA MET A 381 3.74 -11.57 -13.21
C MET A 381 4.13 -10.13 -13.55
N ALA A 382 3.48 -9.14 -12.92
CA ALA A 382 3.76 -7.73 -13.14
C ALA A 382 5.20 -7.36 -12.77
N HIS A 383 5.72 -7.89 -11.66
CA HIS A 383 7.12 -7.71 -11.28
C HIS A 383 8.10 -8.35 -12.26
N ARG A 384 7.86 -9.58 -12.72
CA ARG A 384 8.74 -10.19 -13.73
C ARG A 384 8.76 -9.40 -15.04
N ILE A 385 7.61 -8.85 -15.41
CA ILE A 385 7.50 -7.95 -16.57
C ILE A 385 8.30 -6.66 -16.32
N HIS A 386 8.19 -6.07 -15.14
CA HIS A 386 8.97 -4.91 -14.73
C HIS A 386 10.48 -5.17 -14.89
N ASP A 387 10.98 -6.25 -14.30
CA ASP A 387 12.41 -6.60 -14.33
C ASP A 387 12.87 -6.85 -15.77
N HIS A 388 12.06 -7.57 -16.56
CA HIS A 388 12.32 -7.80 -17.98
C HIS A 388 12.44 -6.51 -18.79
N VAL A 389 11.60 -5.50 -18.51
CA VAL A 389 11.70 -4.19 -19.19
C VAL A 389 13.00 -3.47 -18.83
N ILE A 390 13.41 -3.53 -17.57
CA ILE A 390 14.69 -2.94 -17.15
C ILE A 390 15.87 -3.68 -17.78
N GLU A 391 15.85 -5.01 -17.79
CA GLU A 391 16.93 -5.81 -18.39
C GLU A 391 17.04 -5.65 -19.91
N SER A 392 15.94 -5.29 -20.58
CA SER A 392 15.86 -5.14 -22.04
C SER A 392 16.06 -3.72 -22.54
N THR A 393 16.09 -2.72 -21.66
CA THR A 393 16.10 -1.30 -22.03
C THR A 393 17.18 -0.53 -21.27
N THR A 394 17.70 0.55 -21.85
CA THR A 394 18.54 1.53 -21.14
C THR A 394 17.92 2.91 -21.21
N TYR A 395 17.89 3.61 -20.08
CA TYR A 395 17.28 4.94 -20.03
C TYR A 395 18.03 5.97 -20.87
N ASP A 396 17.28 6.70 -21.71
CA ASP A 396 17.73 7.85 -22.48
C ASP A 396 16.62 8.92 -22.50
N VAL A 397 16.89 10.08 -21.88
CA VAL A 397 15.93 11.19 -21.78
C VAL A 397 15.57 11.78 -23.16
N ASP A 398 16.49 11.71 -24.13
CA ASP A 398 16.34 12.33 -25.44
C ASP A 398 15.72 11.37 -26.49
N ALA A 399 15.43 10.12 -26.10
CA ALA A 399 14.89 9.09 -27.00
C ALA A 399 13.46 9.38 -27.52
N GLY A 400 12.85 10.48 -27.09
CA GLY A 400 11.50 10.87 -27.48
C GLY A 400 10.45 9.83 -27.07
N TRP A 401 9.32 9.83 -27.79
CA TRP A 401 8.19 8.93 -27.52
C TRP A 401 8.08 7.90 -28.63
N SER A 402 8.41 6.66 -28.29
CA SER A 402 8.28 5.51 -29.18
C SER A 402 7.28 4.51 -28.59
N ASP A 403 6.58 3.78 -29.44
CA ASP A 403 5.70 2.70 -29.03
C ASP A 403 6.51 1.52 -28.41
N ALA A 404 5.83 0.66 -27.66
CA ALA A 404 6.44 -0.47 -26.96
C ALA A 404 7.20 -1.43 -27.87
N VAL A 405 6.73 -1.67 -29.10
CA VAL A 405 7.39 -2.57 -30.05
C VAL A 405 8.73 -1.99 -30.47
N THR A 406 8.74 -0.70 -30.82
CA THR A 406 9.96 0.02 -31.19
C THR A 406 10.96 0.06 -30.03
N VAL A 407 10.49 0.38 -28.81
CA VAL A 407 11.33 0.49 -27.61
C VAL A 407 12.04 -0.83 -27.29
N LEU A 408 11.28 -1.92 -27.18
CA LEU A 408 11.84 -3.22 -26.81
C LEU A 408 12.78 -3.79 -27.90
N GLN A 409 12.58 -3.43 -29.17
CA GLN A 409 13.49 -3.83 -30.25
C GLN A 409 14.80 -3.02 -30.26
N GLN A 410 14.76 -1.73 -29.93
CA GLN A 410 15.92 -0.85 -29.99
C GLN A 410 16.75 -0.84 -28.69
N GLY A 411 16.12 -1.17 -27.55
CA GLY A 411 16.78 -1.32 -26.25
C GLY A 411 17.12 -0.01 -25.54
N TYR A 412 16.48 1.12 -25.89
CA TYR A 412 16.61 2.38 -25.17
C TYR A 412 15.34 3.22 -25.23
N ALA A 413 15.05 3.99 -24.17
CA ALA A 413 13.85 4.83 -24.09
C ALA A 413 13.89 5.88 -22.97
N SER A 414 13.04 6.91 -23.10
CA SER A 414 12.66 7.80 -22.01
C SER A 414 11.64 7.13 -21.07
N CYS A 415 11.25 7.79 -19.98
CA CYS A 415 10.26 7.28 -19.02
C CYS A 415 8.95 6.83 -19.67
N SER A 416 8.56 7.49 -20.76
CA SER A 416 7.37 7.12 -21.51
C SER A 416 7.50 5.76 -22.18
N GLY A 417 8.66 5.45 -22.79
CA GLY A 417 8.87 4.17 -23.46
C GLY A 417 8.97 2.99 -22.48
N TYR A 418 9.57 3.19 -21.30
CA TYR A 418 9.54 2.23 -20.21
C TYR A 418 8.11 1.91 -19.78
N ALA A 419 7.31 2.95 -19.49
CA ALA A 419 5.92 2.80 -19.10
C ALA A 419 5.09 2.08 -20.18
N TYR A 420 5.23 2.47 -21.45
CA TYR A 420 4.52 1.82 -22.56
C TYR A 420 4.89 0.35 -22.72
N SER A 421 6.18 0.02 -22.59
CA SER A 421 6.67 -1.36 -22.71
C SER A 421 6.11 -2.26 -21.62
N MET A 422 6.18 -1.82 -20.36
CA MET A 422 5.61 -2.58 -19.25
C MET A 422 4.09 -2.73 -19.37
N ILE A 423 3.36 -1.67 -19.74
CA ILE A 423 1.91 -1.75 -19.96
C ILE A 423 1.59 -2.73 -21.10
N ALA A 424 2.33 -2.67 -22.22
CA ALA A 424 2.10 -3.56 -23.36
C ALA A 424 2.24 -5.03 -22.96
N LEU A 425 3.30 -5.38 -22.21
CA LEU A 425 3.55 -6.73 -21.75
C LEU A 425 2.51 -7.19 -20.71
N CYS A 426 2.11 -6.33 -19.76
CA CYS A 426 1.02 -6.62 -18.83
C CYS A 426 -0.30 -6.90 -19.56
N ARG A 427 -0.70 -5.98 -20.44
CA ARG A 427 -1.96 -6.08 -21.21
C ARG A 427 -1.96 -7.28 -22.16
N ALA A 428 -0.82 -7.64 -22.74
CA ALA A 428 -0.67 -8.85 -23.56
C ALA A 428 -0.96 -10.16 -22.80
N ARG A 429 -0.86 -10.14 -21.46
CA ARG A 429 -1.22 -11.26 -20.57
C ARG A 429 -2.60 -11.10 -19.92
N GLY A 430 -3.37 -10.09 -20.35
CA GLY A 430 -4.68 -9.76 -19.80
C GLY A 430 -4.62 -9.16 -18.40
N ILE A 431 -3.49 -8.57 -18.01
CA ILE A 431 -3.34 -7.85 -16.73
C ILE A 431 -3.72 -6.38 -16.99
N PRO A 432 -4.73 -5.82 -16.29
CA PRO A 432 -5.10 -4.43 -16.45
C PRO A 432 -3.98 -3.51 -15.96
N ALA A 433 -3.53 -2.61 -16.83
CA ALA A 433 -2.46 -1.66 -16.53
C ALA A 433 -2.73 -0.33 -17.23
N ARG A 434 -2.34 0.78 -16.60
CA ARG A 434 -2.46 2.14 -17.14
C ARG A 434 -1.19 2.92 -16.87
N PHE A 435 -0.93 3.97 -17.67
CA PHE A 435 0.12 4.91 -17.28
C PHE A 435 -0.46 5.91 -16.30
N ALA A 436 0.39 6.37 -15.39
CA ALA A 436 0.19 7.57 -14.60
C ALA A 436 1.30 8.56 -14.96
N GLY A 437 0.94 9.83 -15.08
CA GLY A 437 1.86 10.91 -15.45
C GLY A 437 1.65 12.11 -14.55
N GLY A 438 2.74 12.72 -14.09
CA GLY A 438 2.66 13.72 -13.05
C GLY A 438 3.90 14.60 -12.95
N SER A 439 3.85 15.51 -11.99
CA SER A 439 5.00 16.34 -11.63
C SER A 439 5.64 15.83 -10.36
N GLU A 440 6.97 15.84 -10.30
CA GLU A 440 7.75 15.53 -9.11
C GLU A 440 8.06 16.81 -8.30
N CYS A 441 7.58 16.91 -7.07
CA CYS A 441 7.94 17.94 -6.11
C CYS A 441 9.29 17.60 -5.45
N ARG A 442 10.41 18.12 -5.95
CA ARG A 442 11.77 17.65 -5.55
C ARG A 442 12.37 18.28 -4.28
N SER A 443 11.76 19.31 -3.69
CA SER A 443 12.15 19.89 -2.39
C SER A 443 11.05 20.78 -1.79
N PHE A 444 10.79 20.63 -0.48
CA PHE A 444 9.70 21.35 0.22
C PHE A 444 10.11 22.72 0.75
N GLU A 445 11.36 22.90 1.16
CA GLU A 445 11.80 24.08 1.92
C GLU A 445 12.15 25.30 1.05
N ALA A 446 12.30 25.13 -0.28
CA ALA A 446 12.77 26.20 -1.18
C ALA A 446 11.88 26.45 -2.41
N GLY A 447 10.76 25.72 -2.50
CA GLY A 447 10.03 25.54 -3.75
C GLY A 447 10.79 24.65 -4.74
N SER A 448 10.04 23.88 -5.54
CA SER A 448 10.60 23.03 -6.58
C SER A 448 10.01 23.37 -7.94
N LEU A 449 10.84 23.37 -8.97
CA LEU A 449 10.43 23.54 -10.36
C LEU A 449 10.73 22.25 -11.10
N ASP A 450 9.71 21.72 -11.77
CA ASP A 450 9.76 20.53 -12.59
C ASP A 450 9.40 20.88 -14.03
N THR A 451 10.34 20.66 -14.95
CA THR A 451 10.16 20.87 -16.38
C THR A 451 10.30 19.58 -17.17
N LEU A 452 10.59 18.47 -16.50
CA LEU A 452 10.76 17.17 -17.15
C LEU A 452 9.47 16.37 -17.05
N HIS A 453 8.82 16.45 -15.88
CA HIS A 453 7.71 15.60 -15.50
C HIS A 453 8.08 14.11 -15.57
N HIS A 454 7.20 13.24 -15.04
CA HIS A 454 7.49 11.81 -15.03
C HIS A 454 6.27 10.98 -15.37
N ARG A 455 6.53 9.79 -15.94
CA ARG A 455 5.50 8.81 -16.27
C ARG A 455 5.92 7.44 -15.78
N TRP A 456 4.99 6.77 -15.12
CA TRP A 456 5.14 5.42 -14.59
C TRP A 456 3.89 4.59 -14.89
N VAL A 457 3.82 3.38 -14.32
CA VAL A 457 2.76 2.41 -14.57
C VAL A 457 1.96 2.17 -13.30
N GLU A 458 0.64 2.04 -13.41
CA GLU A 458 -0.21 1.48 -12.36
C GLU A 458 -0.81 0.17 -12.88
N VAL A 459 -0.69 -0.91 -12.10
CA VAL A 459 -1.23 -2.23 -12.40
C VAL A 459 -2.34 -2.56 -11.42
N PHE A 460 -3.49 -3.06 -11.91
CA PHE A 460 -4.58 -3.45 -11.03
C PHE A 460 -4.33 -4.82 -10.42
N ILE A 461 -4.16 -4.86 -9.10
CA ILE A 461 -3.89 -6.08 -8.32
C ILE A 461 -5.15 -6.45 -7.53
N PRO A 462 -5.77 -7.62 -7.78
CA PRO A 462 -7.00 -8.00 -7.08
C PRO A 462 -6.79 -8.10 -5.58
N GLY A 463 -7.63 -7.41 -4.79
CA GLY A 463 -7.50 -7.28 -3.34
C GLY A 463 -6.66 -6.08 -2.89
N TYR A 464 -6.00 -5.37 -3.81
CA TYR A 464 -5.09 -4.25 -3.52
C TYR A 464 -5.39 -2.98 -4.35
N GLY A 465 -6.15 -3.09 -5.43
CA GLY A 465 -6.46 -1.93 -6.30
C GLY A 465 -5.31 -1.58 -7.25
N TRP A 466 -5.16 -0.30 -7.58
CA TRP A 466 -4.10 0.19 -8.47
C TRP A 466 -2.77 0.33 -7.74
N VAL A 467 -1.77 -0.44 -8.17
CA VAL A 467 -0.46 -0.54 -7.54
C VAL A 467 0.61 0.05 -8.48
N PRO A 468 1.44 1.02 -8.03
CA PRO A 468 2.32 1.80 -8.92
C PRO A 468 3.71 1.19 -9.14
N PHE A 469 4.05 0.81 -10.36
CA PHE A 469 5.37 0.32 -10.77
C PHE A 469 6.14 1.40 -11.56
N ASP A 470 7.42 1.56 -11.28
CA ASP A 470 8.29 2.56 -11.95
C ASP A 470 9.61 1.95 -12.44
N PRO A 471 9.58 1.27 -13.61
CA PRO A 471 10.78 0.64 -14.15
C PRO A 471 11.85 1.64 -14.60
N THR A 472 11.52 2.94 -14.73
CA THR A 472 12.53 3.96 -15.02
C THR A 472 13.31 4.33 -13.77
N HIS A 473 12.63 4.54 -12.65
CA HIS A 473 13.29 4.88 -11.39
C HIS A 473 14.16 3.71 -10.89
N ASP A 474 13.64 2.49 -11.03
CA ASP A 474 14.29 1.27 -10.52
C ASP A 474 15.47 0.80 -11.41
N ASP A 475 15.59 1.29 -12.65
CA ASP A 475 16.78 1.14 -13.50
C ASP A 475 17.95 2.04 -13.04
N TRP A 476 17.65 3.17 -12.38
CA TRP A 476 18.65 4.13 -11.93
C TRP A 476 19.19 3.90 -10.53
N SER A 477 18.48 3.16 -9.68
CA SER A 477 18.88 2.99 -8.29
C SER A 477 19.97 1.93 -8.14
N ASP A 478 21.16 2.33 -7.67
CA ASP A 478 22.21 1.43 -7.17
C ASP A 478 21.71 0.55 -5.98
N GLU A 479 20.57 0.91 -5.39
CA GLU A 479 19.79 0.07 -4.47
C GLU A 479 19.02 -1.00 -5.25
N GLY A 480 19.73 -2.06 -5.63
CA GLY A 480 19.29 -3.08 -6.57
C GLY A 480 17.86 -3.64 -6.41
N GLN A 481 17.33 -4.05 -7.56
CA GLN A 481 16.01 -4.60 -7.89
C GLN A 481 15.41 -5.67 -6.95
N GLY A 482 16.14 -6.17 -5.94
CA GLY A 482 15.62 -7.10 -4.94
C GLY A 482 15.06 -6.45 -3.67
N LEU A 483 15.24 -5.14 -3.45
CA LEU A 483 15.00 -4.51 -2.14
C LEU A 483 13.57 -4.00 -1.90
N ARG A 484 12.70 -3.97 -2.92
CA ARG A 484 11.32 -3.44 -2.83
C ARG A 484 10.24 -4.38 -3.41
N TRP A 485 10.53 -5.68 -3.53
CA TRP A 485 9.68 -6.69 -4.18
C TRP A 485 8.20 -6.75 -3.70
N ARG A 486 7.88 -6.28 -2.50
CA ARG A 486 6.49 -6.23 -1.98
C ARG A 486 6.04 -4.85 -1.50
N GLU A 487 6.96 -3.88 -1.50
CA GLU A 487 6.68 -2.48 -1.19
C GLU A 487 6.60 -1.72 -2.50
N VAL A 488 5.41 -1.70 -3.08
CA VAL A 488 5.16 -0.99 -4.33
C VAL A 488 4.50 0.32 -3.96
N GLY A 489 5.17 1.43 -4.24
CA GLY A 489 4.82 2.73 -3.67
C GLY A 489 5.96 3.26 -2.84
N GLY A 490 6.70 4.15 -3.45
CA GLY A 490 7.79 4.90 -2.84
C GLY A 490 8.10 6.09 -3.72
N GLN A 491 7.07 6.70 -4.30
CA GLN A 491 7.28 7.94 -5.03
C GLN A 491 7.47 9.00 -3.97
N GLN A 492 8.72 9.42 -3.84
CA GLN A 492 8.98 10.78 -3.44
C GLN A 492 8.12 11.68 -4.34
N ARG A 493 7.03 12.19 -3.76
CA ARG A 493 6.57 13.54 -4.06
C ARG A 493 6.04 13.72 -5.48
N ALA A 494 5.03 12.98 -5.94
CA ALA A 494 4.38 13.25 -7.23
C ALA A 494 2.90 13.64 -7.07
N ILE A 495 2.45 14.72 -7.71
CA ILE A 495 1.02 14.87 -8.00
C ILE A 495 0.73 14.14 -9.31
N ILE A 496 -0.30 13.32 -9.32
CA ILE A 496 -0.71 12.63 -10.54
C ILE A 496 -1.62 13.57 -11.30
N LEU A 497 -1.11 14.10 -12.41
CA LEU A 497 -1.87 15.00 -13.29
C LEU A 497 -2.77 14.21 -14.24
N ARG A 498 -2.32 13.03 -14.68
CA ARG A 498 -3.08 12.20 -15.61
C ARG A 498 -2.96 10.70 -15.33
N ARG A 499 -4.08 10.00 -15.48
CA ARG A 499 -4.16 8.54 -15.64
C ARG A 499 -4.87 8.18 -16.95
N GLY A 500 -4.69 6.94 -17.41
CA GLY A 500 -5.39 6.39 -18.58
C GLY A 500 -4.47 5.99 -19.72
N GLY A 501 -5.02 5.59 -20.87
CA GLY A 501 -4.27 5.21 -22.07
C GLY A 501 -4.99 5.65 -23.34
N GLY A 502 -4.27 6.14 -24.35
CA GLY A 502 -4.87 6.31 -25.67
C GLY A 502 -5.25 7.75 -26.02
N PRO A 503 -5.57 8.00 -27.30
CA PRO A 503 -5.85 9.34 -27.78
C PRO A 503 -7.27 9.78 -27.42
N ASN A 504 -7.38 10.47 -26.30
CA ASN A 504 -8.51 11.33 -25.94
C ASN A 504 -8.19 12.79 -26.36
N VAL A 505 -8.87 13.78 -25.79
CA VAL A 505 -8.60 15.20 -26.01
C VAL A 505 -7.14 15.59 -25.70
N MET A 506 -6.46 14.90 -24.78
CA MET A 506 -5.05 15.11 -24.43
C MET A 506 -4.07 14.31 -25.33
N GLY A 507 -4.54 13.41 -26.18
CA GLY A 507 -3.66 12.50 -26.92
C GLY A 507 -2.83 11.65 -25.95
N TRP A 508 -1.52 11.59 -26.15
CA TRP A 508 -0.57 10.94 -25.23
C TRP A 508 0.15 11.92 -24.27
N GLN A 509 -0.26 13.19 -24.27
CA GLN A 509 0.23 14.24 -23.37
C GLN A 509 -0.44 14.14 -22.00
N TYR A 510 0.26 14.50 -20.92
CA TYR A 510 -0.22 14.27 -19.56
C TYR A 510 -0.20 15.51 -18.66
N VAL A 511 0.15 16.67 -19.22
CA VAL A 511 0.16 17.96 -18.53
C VAL A 511 -0.81 18.92 -19.23
N GLY A 512 -0.58 19.17 -20.52
CA GLY A 512 -1.49 19.97 -21.36
C GLY A 512 -1.23 19.81 -22.84
N ARG A 513 -2.21 20.18 -23.67
CA ARG A 513 -2.18 20.07 -25.15
C ARG A 513 -2.97 21.22 -25.77
N ALA A 514 -2.43 21.87 -26.80
CA ALA A 514 -3.21 22.82 -27.60
C ALA A 514 -3.88 22.13 -28.81
N GLU A 515 -5.09 22.55 -29.13
CA GLU A 515 -5.81 22.22 -30.36
C GLU A 515 -6.21 23.50 -31.10
N HIS A 516 -5.99 23.51 -32.42
CA HIS A 516 -6.10 24.70 -33.25
C HIS A 516 -6.27 24.33 -34.73
N ASP A 517 -6.60 25.32 -35.56
CA ASP A 517 -6.94 25.21 -36.99
C ASP A 517 -5.73 25.29 -37.95
N GLY A 518 -4.49 25.13 -37.46
CA GLY A 518 -3.28 25.29 -38.28
C GLY A 518 -2.16 24.29 -37.97
N GLY A 519 -0.95 24.51 -38.50
CA GLY A 519 0.13 23.50 -38.53
C GLY A 519 1.47 23.88 -37.90
N GLY A 520 1.54 24.89 -37.02
CA GLY A 520 2.81 25.33 -36.40
C GLY A 520 2.66 25.73 -34.93
N ILE A 521 3.05 24.84 -34.02
CA ILE A 521 3.01 25.08 -32.58
C ILE A 521 4.33 24.68 -31.95
N ASP A 522 4.86 25.57 -31.10
CA ASP A 522 5.87 25.23 -30.10
C ASP A 522 5.21 25.26 -28.71
N GLU A 523 5.41 24.21 -27.92
CA GLU A 523 4.87 24.06 -26.57
C GLU A 523 6.00 23.84 -25.56
N ALA A 524 5.92 24.54 -24.44
CA ALA A 524 6.75 24.30 -23.26
C ALA A 524 5.84 24.06 -22.05
N ARG A 525 6.28 23.22 -21.11
CA ARG A 525 5.50 22.79 -19.95
C ARG A 525 6.36 22.86 -18.71
N SER A 526 5.77 23.25 -17.58
CA SER A 526 6.46 23.25 -16.29
C SER A 526 5.45 23.19 -15.16
N SER A 527 5.84 22.59 -14.05
CA SER A 527 5.10 22.60 -12.80
C SER A 527 5.99 23.14 -11.69
N SER A 528 5.45 24.00 -10.84
CA SER A 528 6.17 24.55 -9.67
C SER A 528 5.40 24.28 -8.39
N TRP A 529 6.11 23.93 -7.33
CA TRP A 529 5.55 23.55 -6.04
C TRP A 529 6.18 24.38 -4.95
N ILE A 530 5.38 24.85 -4.00
CA ILE A 530 5.88 25.53 -2.80
C ILE A 530 5.26 24.83 -1.59
N GLY A 531 6.12 24.37 -0.68
CA GLY A 531 5.68 23.86 0.62
C GLY A 531 5.20 25.03 1.47
N MET A 532 4.00 24.92 2.05
CA MET A 532 3.48 25.93 2.96
C MET A 532 3.97 25.63 4.38
N PRO A 533 4.68 26.55 5.07
CA PRO A 533 5.12 26.31 6.43
C PRO A 533 3.93 26.17 7.39
N TRP A 534 4.00 25.15 8.24
CA TRP A 534 2.95 24.61 9.12
C TRP A 534 2.53 25.52 10.31
N THR A 535 2.56 26.85 10.19
CA THR A 535 2.35 27.74 11.35
C THR A 535 1.42 28.94 11.14
N ASP A 536 0.73 29.02 10.01
CA ASP A 536 -0.43 29.93 9.87
C ASP A 536 -1.35 29.29 8.83
N ASP A 537 -2.12 28.29 9.28
CA ASP A 537 -3.07 27.59 8.40
C ASP A 537 -4.25 28.47 8.03
N GLY A 538 -4.44 29.64 8.66
CA GLY A 538 -5.36 30.69 8.23
C GLY A 538 -6.81 30.21 8.01
N ASP A 539 -7.60 31.05 7.37
CA ASP A 539 -8.98 30.79 6.94
C ASP A 539 -9.18 31.68 5.71
N LEU A 540 -8.95 31.11 4.52
CA LEU A 540 -8.79 31.83 3.26
C LEU A 540 -10.12 32.38 2.73
N ASP A 541 -11.23 31.69 3.00
CA ASP A 541 -12.56 32.09 2.57
C ASP A 541 -13.46 32.68 3.68
N GLY A 542 -13.00 32.57 4.94
CA GLY A 542 -13.60 33.19 6.11
C GLY A 542 -14.80 32.42 6.67
N ASP A 543 -14.87 31.11 6.46
CA ASP A 543 -15.98 30.27 6.92
C ASP A 543 -15.83 29.80 8.39
N GLY A 544 -14.64 29.97 8.96
CA GLY A 544 -14.30 29.62 10.34
C GLY A 544 -13.64 28.24 10.50
N VAL A 545 -13.42 27.51 9.41
CA VAL A 545 -12.61 26.29 9.34
C VAL A 545 -11.20 26.68 8.91
N SER A 546 -10.17 26.00 9.45
CA SER A 546 -8.79 26.29 9.08
C SER A 546 -8.54 25.79 7.65
N ASN A 547 -7.67 26.43 6.86
CA ASN A 547 -7.42 25.93 5.49
C ASN A 547 -6.89 24.51 5.43
N ILE A 548 -6.31 24.02 6.54
CA ILE A 548 -5.93 22.63 6.61
C ILE A 548 -7.17 21.78 6.81
N ASP A 549 -8.05 22.07 7.76
CA ASP A 549 -9.24 21.26 8.07
C ASP A 549 -10.40 21.45 7.10
N ASP A 550 -10.30 22.45 6.22
CA ASP A 550 -11.29 22.80 5.21
C ASP A 550 -10.99 22.10 3.87
N ALA A 551 -11.89 21.20 3.48
CA ALA A 551 -11.83 20.52 2.19
C ALA A 551 -11.96 21.48 1.00
N PHE A 552 -12.59 22.63 1.19
CA PHE A 552 -12.90 23.64 0.19
C PHE A 552 -12.43 25.04 0.61
N ALA A 553 -11.17 25.17 1.05
CA ALA A 553 -10.54 26.38 1.59
C ALA A 553 -10.63 27.71 0.79
N TYR A 554 -11.33 27.76 -0.34
CA TYR A 554 -11.60 28.98 -1.12
C TYR A 554 -13.10 29.19 -1.41
N ASP A 555 -13.96 28.35 -0.85
CA ASP A 555 -15.38 28.32 -1.08
C ASP A 555 -16.14 28.10 0.23
N ARG A 556 -16.32 29.22 0.94
CA ARG A 556 -17.05 29.35 2.21
C ARG A 556 -18.45 28.70 2.25
N ALA A 557 -18.97 28.26 1.11
CA ALA A 557 -20.22 27.55 1.02
C ALA A 557 -20.14 26.14 1.62
N ALA A 558 -18.98 25.48 1.66
CA ALA A 558 -18.82 24.13 2.21
C ALA A 558 -17.42 23.95 2.82
N SER A 559 -17.24 22.94 3.66
CA SER A 559 -15.94 22.68 4.33
C SER A 559 -15.57 21.21 4.58
N ALA A 560 -16.51 20.27 4.43
CA ALA A 560 -16.31 18.85 4.68
C ALA A 560 -16.46 18.04 3.39
N ASP A 561 -15.57 17.06 3.21
CA ASP A 561 -15.46 16.13 2.07
C ASP A 561 -14.88 14.83 2.65
N THR A 562 -15.76 13.90 3.05
CA THR A 562 -15.41 12.74 3.87
C THR A 562 -14.68 11.66 3.05
N ASP A 563 -15.12 11.37 1.83
CA ASP A 563 -14.46 10.41 0.95
C ASP A 563 -13.32 11.03 0.09
N GLY A 564 -13.24 12.36 0.05
CA GLY A 564 -12.18 13.10 -0.63
C GLY A 564 -12.38 13.21 -2.14
N ASP A 565 -13.56 12.91 -2.67
CA ASP A 565 -13.85 12.93 -4.10
C ASP A 565 -13.99 14.36 -4.67
N GLY A 566 -14.06 15.36 -3.79
CA GLY A 566 -14.19 16.78 -4.13
C GLY A 566 -15.63 17.27 -4.24
N MET A 567 -16.61 16.50 -3.76
CA MET A 567 -18.00 16.90 -3.56
C MET A 567 -18.22 17.13 -2.05
N PRO A 568 -18.88 18.23 -1.65
CA PRO A 568 -19.09 18.50 -0.22
C PRO A 568 -20.18 17.64 0.41
N ASP A 569 -19.90 17.12 1.61
CA ASP A 569 -20.85 16.39 2.46
C ASP A 569 -22.13 17.22 2.73
N ASP A 570 -21.95 18.49 3.11
CA ASP A 570 -23.06 19.43 3.29
C ASP A 570 -22.61 20.89 3.09
N TRP A 571 -23.59 21.77 2.94
CA TRP A 571 -23.39 23.20 2.91
C TRP A 571 -23.17 23.76 4.32
N ASN A 572 -22.20 24.65 4.45
CA ASN A 572 -21.99 25.45 5.65
C ASN A 572 -23.27 26.21 6.04
N SER A 573 -23.43 26.50 7.33
CA SER A 573 -24.65 27.11 7.85
C SER A 573 -25.03 28.41 7.14
N GLY A 574 -26.21 28.42 6.50
CA GLY A 574 -26.73 29.57 5.76
C GLY A 574 -26.30 29.65 4.29
N TYR A 575 -25.53 28.66 3.81
CA TYR A 575 -25.14 28.49 2.42
C TYR A 575 -26.01 27.45 1.71
N THR A 576 -25.86 27.41 0.39
CA THR A 576 -26.56 26.50 -0.55
C THR A 576 -25.68 26.40 -1.79
N ALA A 577 -25.93 25.44 -2.68
CA ALA A 577 -25.24 25.32 -3.98
C ALA A 577 -25.12 26.65 -4.77
N GLY A 578 -26.12 27.53 -4.71
CA GLY A 578 -26.09 28.83 -5.39
C GLY A 578 -25.07 29.84 -4.84
N HIS A 579 -24.42 29.55 -3.72
CA HIS A 579 -23.42 30.40 -3.10
C HIS A 579 -21.99 29.91 -3.35
N SER A 580 -21.80 28.74 -3.95
CA SER A 580 -20.49 28.20 -4.27
C SER A 580 -19.72 29.14 -5.21
N THR A 581 -18.48 29.46 -4.84
CA THR A 581 -17.53 30.23 -5.66
C THR A 581 -16.56 29.36 -6.45
N SER A 582 -16.59 28.05 -6.24
CA SER A 582 -15.82 27.07 -7.00
C SER A 582 -16.17 27.05 -8.48
N VAL A 583 -15.23 26.58 -9.29
CA VAL A 583 -15.40 26.44 -10.75
C VAL A 583 -14.99 25.01 -11.15
N PRO A 584 -15.96 24.11 -11.44
CA PRO A 584 -17.40 24.38 -11.51
C PRO A 584 -17.99 24.59 -10.09
N PRO A 585 -19.19 25.18 -9.96
CA PRO A 585 -19.83 25.29 -8.65
C PRO A 585 -19.95 23.92 -8.01
N LEU A 586 -19.66 23.84 -6.71
CA LEU A 586 -19.80 22.62 -5.94
C LEU A 586 -21.24 22.10 -6.01
N LEU A 587 -21.37 20.79 -5.95
CA LEU A 587 -22.64 20.07 -5.83
C LEU A 587 -22.51 19.20 -4.59
N ALA A 588 -23.51 19.24 -3.70
CA ALA A 588 -23.50 18.38 -2.52
C ALA A 588 -23.38 16.92 -2.97
N ASP A 589 -22.56 16.18 -2.23
CA ASP A 589 -22.51 14.74 -2.36
C ASP A 589 -23.82 14.14 -1.83
N ASP A 590 -24.21 13.00 -2.40
CA ASP A 590 -25.37 12.23 -1.95
C ASP A 590 -24.92 10.89 -1.31
N ASN A 591 -23.61 10.65 -1.15
CA ASN A 591 -22.98 9.42 -0.65
C ASN A 591 -21.58 9.68 -0.05
N ASP A 592 -21.55 10.36 1.10
CA ASP A 592 -20.35 10.97 1.70
C ASP A 592 -19.18 10.01 2.02
N ASP A 593 -19.43 8.70 2.19
CA ASP A 593 -18.41 7.70 2.55
C ASP A 593 -18.16 6.64 1.46
N ASN A 594 -18.87 6.74 0.35
CA ASN A 594 -18.80 5.86 -0.81
C ASN A 594 -19.08 4.37 -0.54
N ASP A 595 -19.91 4.04 0.46
CA ASP A 595 -20.27 2.65 0.81
C ASP A 595 -21.36 2.02 -0.10
N ALA A 596 -21.84 2.80 -1.06
CA ALA A 596 -22.89 2.50 -2.03
C ALA A 596 -24.34 2.62 -1.50
N LEU A 597 -24.54 3.16 -0.31
CA LEU A 597 -25.80 3.74 0.15
C LEU A 597 -25.78 5.25 -0.10
N THR A 598 -26.95 5.86 -0.32
CA THR A 598 -27.04 7.33 -0.30
C THR A 598 -27.27 7.85 1.12
N ASP A 599 -26.96 9.12 1.40
CA ASP A 599 -27.19 9.70 2.73
C ASP A 599 -28.67 9.63 3.14
N GLU A 600 -29.59 9.66 2.15
CA GLU A 600 -31.02 9.44 2.39
C GLU A 600 -31.30 8.00 2.82
N GLU A 601 -30.71 7.01 2.16
CA GLU A 601 -30.84 5.59 2.53
C GLU A 601 -30.24 5.30 3.90
N GLU A 602 -29.14 5.96 4.24
CA GLU A 602 -28.48 5.88 5.53
C GLU A 602 -29.24 6.58 6.64
N ALA A 603 -29.77 7.78 6.36
CA ALA A 603 -30.69 8.44 7.25
C ALA A 603 -31.89 7.54 7.54
N ILE A 604 -32.45 6.85 6.54
CA ILE A 604 -33.53 5.86 6.74
C ILE A 604 -33.06 4.69 7.61
N ALA A 605 -31.86 4.14 7.34
CA ALA A 605 -31.27 3.04 8.09
C ALA A 605 -30.92 3.42 9.55
N GLY A 606 -30.67 4.70 9.80
CA GLY A 606 -30.08 5.23 11.03
C GLY A 606 -28.59 4.91 11.13
N THR A 607 -27.91 4.83 9.99
CA THR A 607 -26.45 4.73 9.88
C THR A 607 -25.82 6.11 9.79
N ASP A 608 -24.48 6.17 9.77
CA ASP A 608 -23.73 7.42 9.81
C ASP A 608 -23.13 7.64 8.42
N PRO A 609 -23.59 8.66 7.66
CA PRO A 609 -23.20 8.83 6.27
C PRO A 609 -21.71 9.12 6.06
N ALA A 610 -21.01 9.49 7.13
CA ALA A 610 -19.58 9.74 7.10
C ALA A 610 -18.72 8.53 7.56
N ASP A 611 -19.29 7.34 7.76
CA ASP A 611 -18.54 6.15 8.20
C ASP A 611 -19.00 4.89 7.48
N ALA A 612 -18.23 4.45 6.49
CA ALA A 612 -18.51 3.25 5.68
C ALA A 612 -18.60 1.93 6.49
N ASN A 613 -18.21 1.93 7.78
CA ASN A 613 -18.40 0.79 8.66
C ASN A 613 -19.76 0.81 9.39
N SER A 614 -20.42 1.96 9.41
CA SER A 614 -21.76 2.20 9.94
C SER A 614 -22.80 1.61 9.01
N THR A 615 -22.86 0.28 8.89
CA THR A 615 -23.81 -0.38 7.98
C THR A 615 -24.95 -1.09 8.71
N LEU A 616 -26.16 -1.06 8.14
CA LEU A 616 -27.28 -1.88 8.61
C LEU A 616 -27.14 -3.32 8.11
N ALA A 617 -26.46 -4.15 8.89
CA ALA A 617 -26.31 -5.57 8.59
C ALA A 617 -26.49 -6.46 9.83
N ILE A 618 -26.89 -7.71 9.60
CA ILE A 618 -26.87 -8.74 10.64
C ILE A 618 -25.41 -9.03 11.00
N ARG A 619 -25.01 -8.68 12.23
CA ARG A 619 -23.62 -8.82 12.71
C ARG A 619 -23.31 -10.21 13.22
N GLY A 620 -24.33 -10.99 13.55
CA GLY A 620 -24.16 -12.40 13.83
C GLY A 620 -25.47 -13.14 14.04
N MET A 621 -25.30 -14.45 14.10
CA MET A 621 -26.36 -15.44 14.25
C MET A 621 -25.87 -16.52 15.22
N GLU A 622 -26.54 -16.68 16.35
CA GLU A 622 -26.16 -17.63 17.38
C GLU A 622 -27.26 -18.65 17.67
N VAL A 623 -26.84 -19.88 17.99
CA VAL A 623 -27.76 -20.94 18.38
C VAL A 623 -27.85 -20.99 19.90
N ALA A 624 -29.02 -20.66 20.43
CA ALA A 624 -29.32 -20.69 21.86
C ALA A 624 -30.39 -21.77 22.14
N GLY A 625 -29.95 -22.98 22.47
CA GLY A 625 -30.84 -24.12 22.68
C GLY A 625 -31.52 -24.58 21.39
N ASN A 626 -32.85 -24.44 21.30
CA ASN A 626 -33.64 -24.76 20.09
C ASN A 626 -33.96 -23.54 19.22
N ASN A 627 -33.36 -22.38 19.54
CA ASN A 627 -33.63 -21.12 18.88
C ASN A 627 -32.39 -20.60 18.15
N LEU A 628 -32.64 -19.81 17.12
CA LEU A 628 -31.67 -19.02 16.38
C LEU A 628 -31.89 -17.55 16.77
N GLU A 629 -30.84 -16.90 17.23
CA GLU A 629 -30.85 -15.47 17.59
C GLU A 629 -30.03 -14.68 16.57
N LEU A 630 -30.67 -13.72 15.93
CA LEU A 630 -30.05 -12.75 15.03
C LEU A 630 -29.79 -11.46 15.80
N TYR A 631 -28.70 -10.77 15.51
CA TYR A 631 -28.47 -9.43 16.07
C TYR A 631 -27.83 -8.47 15.07
N TRP A 632 -28.22 -7.19 15.17
CA TRP A 632 -27.79 -6.12 14.26
C TRP A 632 -27.73 -4.76 14.98
N PRO A 633 -26.94 -3.78 14.50
CA PRO A 633 -26.88 -2.43 15.05
C PRO A 633 -28.26 -1.76 14.95
N SER A 634 -28.66 -1.07 16.01
CA SER A 634 -29.95 -0.38 16.04
C SER A 634 -29.83 1.10 16.39
N ALA A 635 -30.57 1.92 15.65
CA ALA A 635 -30.69 3.36 15.83
C ALA A 635 -32.01 3.73 16.53
N SER A 636 -31.95 4.72 17.42
CA SER A 636 -33.10 5.18 18.20
C SER A 636 -34.24 5.67 17.31
N GLY A 637 -35.49 5.36 17.68
CA GLY A 637 -36.67 5.81 16.94
C GLY A 637 -36.97 5.04 15.65
N ARG A 638 -36.17 4.02 15.31
CA ARG A 638 -36.45 3.11 14.18
C ARG A 638 -37.34 1.93 14.58
N VAL A 639 -37.96 1.34 13.58
CA VAL A 639 -38.70 0.07 13.69
C VAL A 639 -38.16 -0.85 12.62
N TYR A 640 -37.89 -2.11 12.95
CA TYR A 640 -37.27 -3.08 12.06
C TYR A 640 -38.25 -4.18 11.66
N ALA A 641 -37.96 -4.79 10.51
CA ALA A 641 -38.57 -6.04 10.07
C ALA A 641 -37.49 -7.05 9.70
N VAL A 642 -37.70 -8.30 10.09
CA VAL A 642 -36.87 -9.45 9.70
C VAL A 642 -37.62 -10.24 8.64
N TRP A 643 -36.92 -10.48 7.54
CA TRP A 643 -37.40 -11.22 6.37
C TRP A 643 -36.61 -12.52 6.27
N ALA A 644 -37.26 -13.58 5.84
CA ALA A 644 -36.62 -14.88 5.67
C ALA A 644 -37.04 -15.56 4.38
N SER A 645 -36.08 -16.18 3.69
CA SER A 645 -36.31 -16.86 2.42
C SER A 645 -35.43 -18.10 2.29
N THR A 646 -35.87 -19.10 1.54
CA THR A 646 -35.02 -20.26 1.16
C THR A 646 -34.17 -19.97 -0.09
N ASN A 647 -34.34 -18.80 -0.71
CA ASN A 647 -33.60 -18.36 -1.89
C ASN A 647 -33.05 -16.95 -1.67
N ILE A 648 -31.74 -16.78 -1.82
CA ILE A 648 -31.02 -15.52 -1.59
C ILE A 648 -31.46 -14.38 -2.53
N GLY A 649 -32.06 -14.71 -3.69
CA GLY A 649 -32.56 -13.72 -4.65
C GLY A 649 -34.04 -13.35 -4.50
N ASP A 650 -34.76 -13.91 -3.52
CA ASP A 650 -36.19 -13.67 -3.31
C ASP A 650 -36.41 -12.87 -2.02
N SER A 651 -36.99 -11.68 -2.16
CA SER A 651 -37.19 -10.69 -1.09
C SER A 651 -38.62 -10.65 -0.55
N SER A 652 -39.47 -11.66 -0.81
CA SER A 652 -40.93 -11.47 -0.70
C SER A 652 -41.60 -11.89 0.61
N VAL A 653 -40.91 -12.50 1.58
CA VAL A 653 -41.54 -13.00 2.82
C VAL A 653 -41.00 -12.29 4.06
N CYS A 654 -41.81 -11.38 4.60
CA CYS A 654 -41.62 -10.81 5.93
C CYS A 654 -41.97 -11.88 6.98
N GLU A 655 -41.00 -12.28 7.81
CA GLU A 655 -41.20 -13.24 8.90
C GLU A 655 -41.75 -12.53 10.14
N HIS A 656 -41.22 -11.35 10.43
CA HIS A 656 -41.66 -10.52 11.56
C HIS A 656 -41.44 -9.04 11.26
N ALA A 657 -42.44 -8.21 11.57
CA ALA A 657 -42.38 -6.76 11.44
C ALA A 657 -42.58 -6.10 12.82
N ASP A 658 -42.51 -4.77 12.86
CA ASP A 658 -42.79 -3.96 14.05
C ASP A 658 -41.84 -4.21 15.23
N ILE A 659 -40.57 -4.55 14.95
CA ILE A 659 -39.55 -4.74 15.99
C ILE A 659 -39.04 -3.36 16.42
N PRO A 660 -39.36 -2.87 17.63
CA PRO A 660 -38.90 -1.54 18.06
C PRO A 660 -37.38 -1.53 18.24
N ALA A 661 -36.75 -0.41 17.90
CA ALA A 661 -35.34 -0.18 18.17
C ALA A 661 -34.99 -0.31 19.65
N ASN A 662 -33.85 -0.93 19.92
CA ASN A 662 -33.21 -1.12 21.21
C ASN A 662 -31.69 -0.88 21.06
N PRO A 663 -31.27 0.37 20.84
CA PRO A 663 -29.85 0.70 20.64
C PRO A 663 -28.96 0.25 21.82
N PRO A 664 -27.69 -0.11 21.59
CA PRO A 664 -27.01 -0.07 20.29
C PRO A 664 -27.27 -1.31 19.41
N LEU A 665 -27.93 -2.35 19.92
CA LEU A 665 -28.07 -3.64 19.25
C LEU A 665 -29.47 -4.23 19.45
N ASN A 666 -30.17 -4.49 18.34
CA ASN A 666 -31.40 -5.27 18.36
C ASN A 666 -31.10 -6.75 18.25
N THR A 667 -31.95 -7.55 18.88
CA THR A 667 -31.95 -9.00 18.69
C THR A 667 -33.33 -9.48 18.24
N TYR A 668 -33.36 -10.56 17.46
CA TYR A 668 -34.57 -11.29 17.09
C TYR A 668 -34.34 -12.78 17.24
N THR A 669 -35.26 -13.45 17.93
CA THR A 669 -35.19 -14.88 18.19
C THR A 669 -36.27 -15.61 17.39
N THR A 670 -35.87 -16.59 16.60
CA THR A 670 -36.77 -17.51 15.88
C THR A 670 -36.39 -18.96 16.17
N ALA A 671 -37.23 -19.92 15.78
CA ALA A 671 -36.89 -21.35 15.90
C ALA A 671 -35.81 -21.71 14.87
N ILE A 672 -34.92 -22.66 15.20
CA ILE A 672 -33.92 -23.14 14.22
C ILE A 672 -34.66 -23.75 13.02
N PRO A 673 -34.43 -23.25 11.78
CA PRO A 673 -35.18 -23.72 10.63
C PRO A 673 -34.77 -25.14 10.24
N VAL A 674 -35.74 -25.94 9.80
CA VAL A 674 -35.53 -27.34 9.37
C VAL A 674 -34.94 -27.47 7.96
N VAL A 675 -34.87 -26.36 7.23
CA VAL A 675 -34.26 -26.21 5.90
C VAL A 675 -33.42 -24.93 5.89
N GLN A 676 -32.46 -24.83 4.96
CA GLN A 676 -31.63 -23.62 4.84
C GLN A 676 -32.52 -22.38 4.57
N GLN A 677 -32.32 -21.34 5.38
CA GLN A 677 -32.95 -20.03 5.23
C GLN A 677 -31.88 -18.94 5.23
N PHE A 678 -32.20 -17.85 4.55
CA PHE A 678 -31.46 -16.60 4.50
C PHE A 678 -32.29 -15.52 5.18
N TYR A 679 -31.65 -14.67 5.96
CA TYR A 679 -32.30 -13.59 6.70
C TYR A 679 -31.85 -12.23 6.18
N ARG A 680 -32.77 -11.27 6.16
CA ARG A 680 -32.49 -9.87 5.88
C ARG A 680 -33.21 -8.99 6.90
N VAL A 681 -32.55 -7.93 7.34
CA VAL A 681 -33.15 -6.90 8.18
C VAL A 681 -33.43 -5.65 7.34
N HIS A 682 -34.56 -5.01 7.60
CA HIS A 682 -34.95 -3.73 7.00
C HIS A 682 -35.46 -2.78 8.06
N VAL A 683 -35.28 -1.48 7.85
CA VAL A 683 -36.08 -0.48 8.56
C VAL A 683 -37.49 -0.45 7.96
N ALA A 684 -38.49 -0.68 8.79
CA ALA A 684 -39.88 -0.45 8.44
C ALA A 684 -40.15 1.05 8.46
N LEU A 685 -40.55 1.63 7.32
CA LEU A 685 -41.09 2.99 7.30
C LEU A 685 -42.34 2.99 8.18
N ALA A 686 -42.37 3.87 9.19
CA ALA A 686 -43.60 4.09 9.95
C ALA A 686 -44.72 4.51 8.97
N PRO A 687 -45.94 3.97 9.10
CA PRO A 687 -47.06 4.33 8.23
C PRO A 687 -47.44 5.80 8.30
#